data_AF-A0ABD3EVQ1-F1
#
_entry.id   AF-A0ABD3EVQ1-F1
#
_cell.length_a   1.000
_cell.length_b   1.000
_cell.length_c   1.000
_cell.angle_alpha   90.00
_cell.angle_beta   90.00
_cell.angle_gamma   90.00
#
_symmetry.space_group_name_H-M   'P 1'
#
loop_
_entity.id
_entity.type
_entity.pdbx_description
1 polymer ?
#
loop_
_entity_poly.entity_id
_entity_poly.type
_entity_poly.pdbx_seq_one_letter_code
_entity_poly.pdbx_strand_id
1 'polypeptide(L)'
;MLWPREEFHAAYGQIKHDALQSSGSCSVLILVALDVDALCAAEILTRLLRADMLSYSLLAVRGYEDVLQARETRIRGADGALRGGGELRSVVMLNCGAIVDVAKLLALPTHVKCYVLDSHRPIHLANIYDEHQQIVVFDDGALALEEYPVFGPDLEVEDFEEEEEEEEEDEFEENEVESDGEAEVEFGTEENTQDTEKEESETDKRKREEDEDMEQSPKRRKEDETEEQEEEKKKEEKDLAPTEPVEESAVMAKRRRREEILRYYRGSFHGAPAATVAFELAQQVNSSQRDLLWFAIIGLTKQFVLEEIDADNYNLMVTRFQDEVLAVDAPTPSSGPGANGDEDRHPGYDDGKISFEEEYRFMCYRHWSLYEAMYYSDYVASKLGLYHDQARRVGARNASDSGNGDTALHVFLARMGFSLRQSQQKFSYMPLEMKQMLREKTQEMAPKFGLDDLFYGSFKRMFAFQYQLCAADAVYGLQALLEAPESYVATVFEAETQHQQQNSFSSLFALDSILSTSTSSIIPSENEKDGKEDDEESPQDDFRQQNFMLAHTALSCQSVTSSKLMESGIKVSMSLKQAIVRVGLSIMERKLLVRVKHFRYVCLNVPEREQELFANANVLTQLALFLLNVHRASGKWGGPNAPIRKKQDEDGEDGEDAEEETAVTNKSIVPLVLITRNPAQNCFLVVGLTCPSTPGEIHRNTLGTAFKLAAGETGANFRQDGFTSAVMEIQIDEIQYFVEQLHNVLDA
;
A
#
# COMPACT_ATOMS: atom_id res chain seq x y z
N MET A 1 -21.81 9.36 -1.58
CA MET A 1 -22.19 8.66 -2.83
C MET A 1 -20.96 8.20 -3.60
N LEU A 2 -20.95 6.95 -4.05
CA LEU A 2 -19.98 6.43 -5.02
C LEU A 2 -20.37 6.92 -6.43
N TRP A 3 -19.48 7.65 -7.10
CA TRP A 3 -19.74 8.30 -8.37
C TRP A 3 -19.26 7.44 -9.54
N PRO A 4 -20.14 7.13 -10.51
CA PRO A 4 -19.83 6.18 -11.56
C PRO A 4 -18.73 6.68 -12.49
N ARG A 5 -17.86 5.75 -12.88
CA ARG A 5 -16.71 6.01 -13.74
C ARG A 5 -17.06 6.64 -15.07
N GLU A 6 -18.23 6.34 -15.64
CA GLU A 6 -18.69 6.88 -16.93
C GLU A 6 -19.07 8.37 -16.87
N GLU A 7 -19.26 8.93 -15.66
CA GLU A 7 -19.79 10.27 -15.44
C GLU A 7 -18.82 11.21 -14.70
N PHE A 8 -17.52 10.93 -14.67
CA PHE A 8 -16.54 11.82 -14.03
C PHE A 8 -16.59 13.25 -14.59
N HIS A 9 -16.81 13.42 -15.89
CA HIS A 9 -17.01 14.73 -16.51
C HIS A 9 -18.15 15.54 -15.88
N ALA A 10 -19.22 14.88 -15.41
CA ALA A 10 -20.35 15.54 -14.76
C ALA A 10 -19.96 16.06 -13.36
N ALA A 11 -19.22 15.26 -12.58
CA ALA A 11 -18.68 15.69 -11.29
C ALA A 11 -17.73 16.89 -11.44
N TYR A 12 -16.82 16.86 -12.43
CA TYR A 12 -15.97 18.02 -12.72
C TYR A 12 -16.75 19.23 -13.23
N GLY A 13 -17.78 19.00 -14.05
CA GLY A 13 -18.72 20.04 -14.48
C GLY A 13 -19.40 20.72 -13.29
N GLN A 14 -19.74 19.96 -12.24
CA GLN A 14 -20.30 20.50 -11.00
C GLN A 14 -19.27 21.35 -10.24
N ILE A 15 -18.02 20.87 -10.07
CA ILE A 15 -16.93 21.65 -9.46
C ILE A 15 -16.76 22.99 -10.19
N LYS A 16 -16.73 22.95 -11.53
CA LYS A 16 -16.61 24.15 -12.37
C LYS A 16 -17.80 25.09 -12.19
N HIS A 17 -19.03 24.54 -12.21
CA HIS A 17 -20.24 25.33 -12.04
C HIS A 17 -20.25 26.05 -10.68
N ASP A 18 -19.96 25.32 -9.61
CA ASP A 18 -19.94 25.85 -8.25
C ASP A 18 -18.83 26.89 -8.08
N ALA A 19 -17.68 26.67 -8.70
CA ALA A 19 -16.58 27.63 -8.62
C ALA A 19 -16.86 28.95 -9.33
N LEU A 20 -17.64 28.95 -10.41
CA LEU A 20 -18.02 30.16 -11.14
C LEU A 20 -19.12 30.97 -10.44
N GLN A 21 -19.86 30.38 -9.50
CA GLN A 21 -20.86 31.10 -8.70
C GLN A 21 -20.22 32.02 -7.65
N SER A 22 -19.05 31.63 -7.13
CA SER A 22 -18.24 32.47 -6.25
C SER A 22 -17.71 33.65 -7.05
N SER A 23 -18.01 34.89 -6.63
CA SER A 23 -17.76 36.14 -7.38
C SER A 23 -16.26 36.50 -7.52
N GLY A 24 -15.43 35.61 -8.06
CA GLY A 24 -13.99 35.75 -8.26
C GLY A 24 -13.12 35.34 -7.07
N SER A 25 -13.70 34.78 -6.00
CA SER A 25 -12.95 34.25 -4.86
C SER A 25 -12.54 32.79 -5.05
N CYS A 26 -11.43 32.37 -4.45
CA CYS A 26 -11.02 30.96 -4.40
C CYS A 26 -12.07 30.11 -3.68
N SER A 27 -12.72 29.20 -4.42
CA SER A 27 -13.85 28.38 -3.95
C SER A 27 -13.54 26.88 -3.88
N VAL A 28 -12.35 26.48 -4.36
CA VAL A 28 -11.90 25.08 -4.40
C VAL A 28 -10.70 24.92 -3.46
N LEU A 29 -10.83 24.05 -2.46
CA LEU A 29 -9.73 23.61 -1.59
C LEU A 29 -9.33 22.19 -1.98
N ILE A 30 -8.04 21.96 -2.21
CA ILE A 30 -7.50 20.64 -2.55
C ILE A 30 -6.57 20.21 -1.42
N LEU A 31 -6.94 19.12 -0.75
CA LEU A 31 -6.14 18.43 0.27
C LEU A 31 -5.42 17.25 -0.40
N VAL A 32 -4.09 17.23 -0.32
CA VAL A 32 -3.26 16.25 -1.04
C VAL A 32 -2.39 15.49 -0.06
N ALA A 33 -2.50 14.16 -0.04
CA ALA A 33 -1.61 13.34 0.78
C ALA A 33 -0.13 13.56 0.38
N LEU A 34 0.80 13.43 1.33
CA LEU A 34 2.25 13.40 1.05
C LEU A 34 2.69 12.08 0.39
N ASP A 35 2.19 11.84 -0.82
CA ASP A 35 2.44 10.64 -1.60
C ASP A 35 2.64 10.99 -3.09
N VAL A 36 3.42 10.18 -3.81
CA VAL A 36 3.70 10.42 -5.24
C VAL A 36 2.46 10.30 -6.11
N ASP A 37 1.54 9.37 -5.80
CA ASP A 37 0.27 9.23 -6.52
C ASP A 37 -0.62 10.46 -6.32
N ALA A 38 -0.76 10.91 -5.07
CA ALA A 38 -1.50 12.13 -4.73
C ALA A 38 -0.91 13.37 -5.41
N LEU A 39 0.42 13.49 -5.43
CA LEU A 39 1.13 14.57 -6.11
C LEU A 39 0.85 14.58 -7.62
N CYS A 40 0.85 13.41 -8.26
CA CYS A 40 0.53 13.26 -9.68
C CYS A 40 -0.94 13.59 -9.97
N ALA A 41 -1.87 13.12 -9.14
CA ALA A 41 -3.28 13.45 -9.23
C ALA A 41 -3.53 14.96 -9.07
N ALA A 42 -2.82 15.60 -8.13
CA ALA A 42 -2.90 17.04 -7.89
C ALA A 42 -2.42 17.85 -9.09
N GLU A 43 -1.30 17.48 -9.71
CA GLU A 43 -0.81 18.18 -10.90
C GLU A 43 -1.75 17.98 -12.10
N ILE A 44 -2.39 16.81 -12.24
CA ILE A 44 -3.43 16.60 -13.26
C ILE A 44 -4.63 17.53 -13.02
N LEU A 45 -5.23 17.48 -11.83
CA LEU A 45 -6.42 18.25 -11.50
C LEU A 45 -6.17 19.76 -11.57
N THR A 46 -5.06 20.23 -11.01
CA THR A 46 -4.73 21.66 -11.01
C THR A 46 -4.45 22.19 -12.42
N ARG A 47 -3.96 21.37 -13.35
CA ARG A 47 -3.85 21.76 -14.76
C ARG A 47 -5.21 21.91 -15.44
N LEU A 48 -6.16 21.04 -15.16
CA LEU A 48 -7.54 21.18 -15.64
C LEU A 48 -8.17 22.47 -15.10
N LEU A 49 -8.07 22.71 -13.78
CA LEU A 49 -8.57 23.93 -13.14
C LEU A 49 -7.92 25.20 -13.72
N ARG A 50 -6.59 25.20 -13.92
CA ARG A 50 -5.87 26.31 -14.56
C ARG A 50 -6.32 26.55 -16.00
N ALA A 51 -6.54 25.49 -16.78
CA ALA A 51 -7.03 25.60 -18.15
C ALA A 51 -8.43 26.24 -18.21
N ASP A 52 -9.27 25.96 -17.20
CA ASP A 52 -10.60 26.55 -17.03
C ASP A 52 -10.61 27.87 -16.25
N MET A 53 -9.44 28.45 -15.93
CA MET A 53 -9.28 29.71 -15.20
C MET A 53 -9.93 29.71 -13.81
N LEU A 54 -10.00 28.55 -13.16
CA LEU A 54 -10.53 28.41 -11.81
C LEU A 54 -9.44 28.61 -10.76
N SER A 55 -9.75 29.41 -9.73
CA SER A 55 -8.85 29.62 -8.59
C SER A 55 -9.01 28.50 -7.56
N TYR A 56 -7.89 27.98 -7.08
CA TYR A 56 -7.86 26.90 -6.09
C TYR A 56 -6.77 27.14 -5.04
N SER A 57 -6.94 26.53 -3.87
CA SER A 57 -5.92 26.43 -2.82
C SER A 57 -5.47 24.98 -2.71
N LEU A 58 -4.17 24.76 -2.70
CA LEU A 58 -3.56 23.43 -2.57
C LEU A 58 -2.88 23.34 -1.20
N LEU A 59 -3.23 22.32 -0.41
CA LEU A 59 -2.65 22.06 0.89
C LEU A 59 -2.21 20.61 0.96
N ALA A 60 -0.95 20.38 1.33
CA ALA A 60 -0.45 19.04 1.55
C ALA A 60 -0.82 18.60 2.97
N VAL A 61 -1.22 17.34 3.13
CA VAL A 61 -1.63 16.75 4.41
C VAL A 61 -0.88 15.45 4.65
N ARG A 62 -0.39 15.24 5.87
CA ARG A 62 0.38 14.05 6.28
C ARG A 62 -0.51 12.95 6.86
N GLY A 63 -1.56 13.37 7.55
CA GLY A 63 -2.47 12.54 8.31
C GLY A 63 -3.76 13.30 8.57
N TYR A 64 -4.64 12.73 9.38
CA TYR A 64 -5.93 13.33 9.66
C TYR A 64 -5.84 14.52 10.63
N GLU A 65 -4.79 14.67 11.45
CA GLU A 65 -4.52 15.88 12.23
C GLU A 65 -4.40 17.12 11.33
N ASP A 66 -3.62 17.03 10.25
CA ASP A 66 -3.46 18.12 9.28
C ASP A 66 -4.79 18.42 8.57
N VAL A 67 -5.61 17.40 8.32
CA VAL A 67 -6.95 17.57 7.72
C VAL A 67 -7.89 18.29 8.70
N LEU A 68 -7.83 17.95 9.99
CA LEU A 68 -8.57 18.65 11.05
C LEU A 68 -8.10 20.10 11.21
N GLN A 69 -6.79 20.35 11.17
CA GLN A 69 -6.24 21.70 11.17
C GLN A 69 -6.67 22.49 9.93
N ALA A 70 -6.67 21.86 8.75
CA ALA A 70 -7.19 22.46 7.52
C ALA A 70 -8.68 22.78 7.63
N ARG A 71 -9.46 21.91 8.28
CA ARG A 71 -10.87 22.17 8.58
C ARG A 71 -11.00 23.44 9.43
N GLU A 72 -10.31 23.55 10.55
CA GLU A 72 -10.46 24.71 11.45
C GLU A 72 -9.86 26.02 10.87
N THR A 73 -8.87 25.93 9.99
CA THR A 73 -8.22 27.12 9.41
C THR A 73 -8.80 27.56 8.07
N ARG A 74 -9.35 26.64 7.26
CA ARG A 74 -9.80 26.90 5.87
C ARG A 74 -11.28 26.64 5.62
N ILE A 75 -11.94 25.81 6.43
CA ILE A 75 -13.35 25.40 6.23
C ILE A 75 -14.26 26.07 7.27
N ARG A 76 -13.87 26.04 8.54
CA ARG A 76 -14.62 26.53 9.70
C ARG A 76 -13.87 27.70 10.35
N GLY A 77 -14.03 28.93 9.85
CA GLY A 77 -13.57 30.09 10.62
C GLY A 77 -14.20 30.12 12.02
N ALA A 78 -13.54 30.74 13.01
CA ALA A 78 -13.96 30.79 14.42
C ALA A 78 -15.36 31.42 14.68
N ASP A 79 -15.99 31.94 13.62
CA ASP A 79 -17.30 32.57 13.53
C ASP A 79 -18.14 32.04 12.34
N GLY A 80 -17.69 30.99 11.65
CA GLY A 80 -18.38 30.39 10.50
C GLY A 80 -18.28 31.18 9.19
N ALA A 81 -17.52 32.29 9.16
CA ALA A 81 -17.23 33.05 7.96
C ALA A 81 -15.78 32.81 7.51
N LEU A 82 -15.56 32.58 6.22
CA LEU A 82 -14.19 32.47 5.67
C LEU A 82 -13.43 33.79 5.89
N ARG A 83 -12.18 33.70 6.39
CA ARG A 83 -11.20 34.80 6.27
C ARG A 83 -10.90 35.04 4.79
N GLY A 84 -11.58 36.01 4.17
CA GLY A 84 -11.28 36.41 2.78
C GLY A 84 -12.47 36.83 1.91
N GLY A 85 -13.71 36.81 2.42
CA GLY A 85 -14.88 37.33 1.68
C GLY A 85 -15.36 36.47 0.50
N GLY A 86 -14.92 35.21 0.42
CA GLY A 86 -15.39 34.22 -0.55
C GLY A 86 -16.07 33.03 0.12
N GLU A 87 -17.04 32.44 -0.56
CA GLU A 87 -17.72 31.21 -0.12
C GLU A 87 -16.98 30.00 -0.73
N LEU A 88 -16.40 29.14 0.13
CA LEU A 88 -15.87 27.83 -0.26
C LEU A 88 -17.05 26.99 -0.79
N ARG A 89 -16.85 26.26 -1.89
CA ARG A 89 -17.92 25.44 -2.49
C ARG A 89 -17.51 24.00 -2.72
N SER A 90 -16.22 23.75 -2.91
CA SER A 90 -15.72 22.41 -3.17
C SER A 90 -14.44 22.14 -2.39
N VAL A 91 -14.40 20.98 -1.73
CA VAL A 91 -13.19 20.38 -1.19
C VAL A 91 -12.85 19.17 -2.06
N VAL A 92 -11.59 18.96 -2.40
CA VAL A 92 -11.12 17.78 -3.11
C VAL A 92 -10.05 17.11 -2.27
N MET A 93 -10.21 15.83 -1.94
CA MET A 93 -9.23 15.02 -1.22
C MET A 93 -8.57 14.05 -2.18
N LEU A 94 -7.23 14.10 -2.26
CA LEU A 94 -6.42 13.31 -3.17
C LEU A 94 -5.55 12.32 -2.39
N ASN A 95 -5.82 11.03 -2.60
CA ASN A 95 -5.25 9.87 -1.93
C ASN A 95 -5.38 9.90 -0.40
N CYS A 96 -6.47 10.50 0.10
CA CYS A 96 -6.86 10.50 1.49
C CYS A 96 -8.39 10.62 1.65
N GLY A 97 -8.91 10.16 2.79
CA GLY A 97 -10.30 10.32 3.19
C GLY A 97 -11.24 9.15 2.88
N ALA A 98 -10.88 8.19 2.03
CA ALA A 98 -11.81 7.10 1.71
C ALA A 98 -12.13 6.20 2.91
N ILE A 99 -11.15 5.95 3.79
CA ILE A 99 -11.25 4.96 4.87
C ILE A 99 -11.87 5.50 6.19
N VAL A 100 -12.28 6.77 6.22
CA VAL A 100 -12.88 7.44 7.38
C VAL A 100 -14.20 8.11 6.99
N ASP A 101 -15.06 8.39 7.96
CA ASP A 101 -16.24 9.23 7.73
C ASP A 101 -15.82 10.69 7.45
N VAL A 102 -15.86 11.08 6.16
CA VAL A 102 -15.45 12.42 5.71
C VAL A 102 -16.45 13.48 6.16
N ALA A 103 -17.74 13.15 6.24
CA ALA A 103 -18.77 14.07 6.68
C ALA A 103 -18.53 14.47 8.14
N LYS A 104 -18.24 13.50 9.02
CA LYS A 104 -17.86 13.76 10.43
C LYS A 104 -16.50 14.46 10.55
N LEU A 105 -15.50 14.02 9.78
CA LEU A 105 -14.14 14.56 9.81
C LEU A 105 -14.09 16.05 9.46
N LEU A 106 -14.65 16.42 8.29
CA LEU A 106 -14.61 17.80 7.81
C LEU A 106 -15.76 18.65 8.36
N ALA A 107 -16.86 17.99 8.75
CA ALA A 107 -18.07 18.60 9.26
C ALA A 107 -18.49 19.80 8.40
N LEU A 108 -18.72 19.49 7.13
CA LEU A 108 -18.87 20.44 6.03
C LEU A 108 -20.14 21.30 6.17
N PRO A 109 -20.09 22.60 5.85
CA PRO A 109 -21.30 23.39 5.66
C PRO A 109 -22.16 22.81 4.52
N THR A 110 -23.49 22.93 4.61
CA THR A 110 -24.45 22.30 3.68
C THR A 110 -24.31 22.70 2.21
N HIS A 111 -23.63 23.81 1.92
CA HIS A 111 -23.37 24.31 0.57
C HIS A 111 -22.04 23.82 -0.02
N VAL A 112 -21.22 23.11 0.76
CA VAL A 112 -19.91 22.60 0.35
C VAL A 112 -20.02 21.12 0.02
N LYS A 113 -19.46 20.72 -1.12
CA LYS A 113 -19.28 19.32 -1.51
C LYS A 113 -17.82 18.89 -1.35
N CYS A 114 -17.59 17.64 -0.97
CA CYS A 114 -16.27 17.03 -0.92
C CYS A 114 -16.15 15.92 -1.97
N TYR A 115 -15.10 15.98 -2.78
CA TYR A 115 -14.79 15.03 -3.84
C TYR A 115 -13.55 14.22 -3.43
N VAL A 116 -13.68 12.89 -3.35
CA VAL A 116 -12.62 12.01 -2.87
C VAL A 116 -12.12 11.14 -4.02
N LEU A 117 -10.83 11.25 -4.34
CA LEU A 117 -10.11 10.36 -5.25
C LEU A 117 -9.04 9.66 -4.42
N ASP A 118 -9.30 8.44 -3.97
CA ASP A 118 -8.43 7.76 -3.03
C ASP A 118 -8.34 6.27 -3.34
N SER A 119 -7.11 5.75 -3.30
CA SER A 119 -6.81 4.34 -3.57
C SER A 119 -6.98 3.46 -2.33
N HIS A 120 -7.01 4.02 -1.11
CA HIS A 120 -7.12 3.21 0.11
C HIS A 120 -8.49 2.54 0.24
N ARG A 121 -8.49 1.26 0.63
CA ARG A 121 -9.68 0.44 0.82
C ARG A 121 -9.65 -0.25 2.18
N PRO A 122 -10.82 -0.58 2.77
CA PRO A 122 -12.18 -0.38 2.23
C PRO A 122 -12.68 1.08 2.34
N ILE A 123 -13.55 1.52 1.42
CA ILE A 123 -14.19 2.84 1.51
C ILE A 123 -15.18 2.81 2.68
N HIS A 124 -15.13 3.81 3.56
CA HIS A 124 -16.07 3.94 4.67
C HIS A 124 -17.51 4.04 4.15
N LEU A 125 -18.41 3.21 4.67
CA LEU A 125 -19.78 3.09 4.17
C LEU A 125 -20.57 4.40 4.29
N ALA A 126 -20.30 5.21 5.32
CA ALA A 126 -20.89 6.55 5.45
C ALA A 126 -20.55 7.48 4.27
N ASN A 127 -19.38 7.31 3.63
CA ASN A 127 -19.03 8.10 2.45
C ASN A 127 -19.82 7.64 1.21
N ILE A 128 -20.14 6.36 1.11
CA ILE A 128 -20.93 5.81 0.00
C ILE A 128 -22.39 6.20 0.16
N TYR A 129 -22.93 6.07 1.37
CA TYR A 129 -24.34 6.29 1.67
C TYR A 129 -24.64 7.62 2.35
N ASP A 130 -23.77 8.62 2.16
CA ASP A 130 -23.94 9.96 2.70
C ASP A 130 -25.34 10.54 2.40
N GLU A 131 -26.12 10.75 3.45
CA GLU A 131 -27.51 11.20 3.39
C GLU A 131 -27.63 12.61 2.79
N HIS A 132 -26.62 13.45 3.03
CA HIS A 132 -26.62 14.85 2.61
C HIS A 132 -26.13 15.04 1.16
N GLN A 133 -25.66 13.98 0.50
CA GLN A 133 -25.10 14.02 -0.85
C GLN A 133 -24.01 15.09 -1.04
N GLN A 134 -23.25 15.35 0.03
CA GLN A 134 -22.09 16.23 0.07
C GLN A 134 -20.81 15.49 -0.28
N ILE A 135 -20.72 14.20 0.03
CA ILE A 135 -19.53 13.37 -0.20
C ILE A 135 -19.66 12.62 -1.52
N VAL A 136 -18.71 12.83 -2.43
CA VAL A 136 -18.64 12.22 -3.76
C VAL A 136 -17.32 11.45 -3.87
N VAL A 137 -17.37 10.13 -3.79
CA VAL A 137 -16.20 9.26 -3.94
C VAL A 137 -16.13 8.76 -5.37
N PHE A 138 -15.00 8.92 -6.06
CA PHE A 138 -14.85 8.48 -7.45
C PHE A 138 -14.63 6.96 -7.51
N ASP A 139 -15.45 6.26 -8.30
CA ASP A 139 -15.32 4.82 -8.49
C ASP A 139 -14.13 4.45 -9.38
N ASP A 140 -13.16 3.74 -8.81
CA ASP A 140 -11.98 3.26 -9.52
C ASP A 140 -12.13 1.86 -10.11
N GLY A 141 -13.27 1.19 -9.86
CA GLY A 141 -13.56 -0.17 -10.30
C GLY A 141 -12.80 -1.25 -9.53
N ALA A 142 -12.29 -0.97 -8.32
CA ALA A 142 -11.58 -1.95 -7.51
C ALA A 142 -12.50 -3.02 -6.90
N LEU A 143 -13.77 -2.68 -6.63
CA LEU A 143 -14.81 -3.59 -6.15
C LEU A 143 -16.06 -3.43 -7.02
N ALA A 144 -16.77 -4.51 -7.29
CA ALA A 144 -18.06 -4.42 -7.93
C ALA A 144 -19.09 -3.76 -6.98
N LEU A 145 -20.11 -3.08 -7.52
CA LEU A 145 -21.11 -2.39 -6.71
C LEU A 145 -21.85 -3.34 -5.72
N GLU A 146 -21.98 -4.61 -6.09
CA GLU A 146 -22.61 -5.67 -5.28
C GLU A 146 -21.76 -6.12 -4.09
N GLU A 147 -20.46 -5.81 -4.07
CA GLU A 147 -19.55 -6.16 -2.96
C GLU A 147 -19.60 -5.16 -1.81
N TYR A 148 -20.24 -4.00 -2.01
CA TYR A 148 -20.47 -3.03 -0.95
C TYR A 148 -21.72 -3.43 -0.14
N PRO A 149 -21.61 -3.58 1.20
CA PRO A 149 -22.76 -3.82 2.07
C PRO A 149 -23.86 -2.78 1.82
N VAL A 150 -25.12 -3.22 1.76
CA VAL A 150 -26.27 -2.36 1.46
C VAL A 150 -26.57 -1.40 2.63
N PHE A 151 -27.06 -0.19 2.32
CA PHE A 151 -27.44 0.83 3.32
C PHE A 151 -28.49 0.36 4.33
N GLY A 152 -28.34 0.73 5.60
CA GLY A 152 -29.41 0.58 6.60
C GLY A 152 -29.07 1.15 7.98
N PRO A 153 -30.01 1.04 8.93
CA PRO A 153 -29.98 1.78 10.20
C PRO A 153 -28.80 1.41 11.10
N ASP A 154 -28.27 0.20 10.99
CA ASP A 154 -27.18 -0.32 11.85
C ASP A 154 -25.77 0.02 11.34
N LEU A 155 -25.63 1.04 10.48
CA LEU A 155 -24.34 1.41 9.87
C LEU A 155 -23.42 2.25 10.77
N GLU A 156 -23.89 2.66 11.95
CA GLU A 156 -23.12 3.44 12.91
C GLU A 156 -22.15 2.54 13.68
N VAL A 157 -20.96 2.31 13.10
CA VAL A 157 -19.87 1.42 13.59
C VAL A 157 -19.46 1.67 15.06
N GLU A 158 -19.87 2.79 15.65
CA GLU A 158 -19.53 3.19 17.02
C GLU A 158 -20.45 2.59 18.11
N ASP A 159 -21.63 2.06 17.77
CA ASP A 159 -22.59 1.49 18.74
C ASP A 159 -22.44 -0.03 18.97
N PHE A 160 -21.37 -0.63 18.43
CA PHE A 160 -21.20 -2.08 18.34
C PHE A 160 -20.70 -2.75 19.63
N GLU A 161 -20.13 -1.97 20.56
CA GLU A 161 -19.68 -2.44 21.89
C GLU A 161 -20.83 -2.43 22.91
N GLU A 162 -21.79 -1.50 22.79
CA GLU A 162 -22.93 -1.39 23.72
C GLU A 162 -24.02 -2.45 23.43
N GLU A 163 -24.23 -2.83 22.16
CA GLU A 163 -25.22 -3.84 21.78
C GLU A 163 -24.81 -5.30 22.13
N GLU A 164 -23.51 -5.62 22.32
CA GLU A 164 -23.09 -6.96 22.75
C GLU A 164 -23.46 -7.24 24.21
N GLU A 165 -23.41 -6.22 25.08
CA GLU A 165 -23.86 -6.35 26.47
C GLU A 165 -25.39 -6.54 26.55
N GLU A 166 -26.17 -5.88 25.68
CA GLU A 166 -27.62 -6.03 25.61
C GLU A 166 -28.04 -7.40 25.03
N GLU A 167 -27.33 -7.92 24.01
CA GLU A 167 -27.62 -9.24 23.41
C GLU A 167 -27.29 -10.41 24.36
N GLU A 168 -26.23 -10.31 25.18
CA GLU A 168 -25.97 -11.30 26.23
C GLU A 168 -27.09 -11.30 27.29
N GLU A 169 -27.63 -10.14 27.68
CA GLU A 169 -28.76 -10.04 28.61
C GLU A 169 -30.04 -10.68 28.05
N ASP A 170 -30.34 -10.49 26.76
CA ASP A 170 -31.51 -11.09 26.09
C ASP A 170 -31.42 -12.62 25.97
N GLU A 171 -30.23 -13.19 25.72
CA GLU A 171 -30.01 -14.66 25.70
C GLU A 171 -30.16 -15.29 27.11
N PHE A 172 -29.86 -14.54 28.17
CA PHE A 172 -30.12 -14.98 29.55
C PHE A 172 -31.62 -14.93 29.88
N GLU A 173 -32.36 -13.93 29.39
CA GLU A 173 -33.82 -13.85 29.62
C GLU A 173 -34.60 -14.94 28.87
N GLU A 174 -34.26 -15.28 27.62
CA GLU A 174 -34.96 -16.35 26.87
C GLU A 174 -34.78 -17.74 27.51
N ASN A 175 -33.64 -18.01 28.14
CA ASN A 175 -33.37 -19.29 28.82
C ASN A 175 -34.12 -19.45 30.16
N GLU A 176 -34.61 -18.37 30.78
CA GLU A 176 -35.41 -18.46 32.02
C GLU A 176 -36.89 -18.75 31.77
N VAL A 177 -37.40 -18.60 30.55
CA VAL A 177 -38.85 -18.76 30.23
C VAL A 177 -39.23 -20.18 29.79
N GLU A 178 -38.27 -21.06 29.44
CA GLU A 178 -38.58 -22.43 28.98
C GLU A 178 -38.67 -23.50 30.09
N SER A 179 -38.58 -23.14 31.38
CA SER A 179 -38.67 -24.10 32.48
C SER A 179 -39.93 -23.93 33.36
N ASP A 180 -41.13 -23.91 32.78
CA ASP A 180 -42.33 -24.28 33.54
C ASP A 180 -43.38 -24.96 32.63
N GLY A 181 -43.44 -26.29 32.72
CA GLY A 181 -44.25 -27.13 31.85
C GLY A 181 -44.33 -28.56 32.35
N GLU A 182 -44.84 -28.73 33.56
CA GLU A 182 -45.17 -30.01 34.18
C GLU A 182 -46.09 -30.88 33.29
N ALA A 183 -45.71 -32.14 33.07
CA ALA A 183 -46.65 -33.18 32.65
C ALA A 183 -46.38 -34.46 33.47
N GLU A 184 -47.27 -34.67 34.44
CA GLU A 184 -47.37 -35.89 35.25
C GLU A 184 -47.63 -37.13 34.38
N VAL A 185 -46.85 -38.21 34.60
CA VAL A 185 -47.30 -39.57 34.30
C VAL A 185 -46.80 -40.52 35.40
N GLU A 186 -47.73 -41.07 36.18
CA GLU A 186 -47.50 -42.01 37.28
C GLU A 186 -47.84 -43.45 36.85
N PHE A 187 -46.90 -44.40 37.07
CA PHE A 187 -47.03 -45.81 37.53
C PHE A 187 -45.80 -46.61 37.05
N GLY A 188 -45.10 -47.46 37.79
CA GLY A 188 -45.17 -47.94 39.18
C GLY A 188 -44.15 -49.08 39.35
N THR A 189 -43.53 -49.14 40.55
CA THR A 189 -42.95 -50.32 41.24
C THR A 189 -41.91 -51.20 40.50
N GLU A 190 -40.66 -51.25 40.97
CA GLU A 190 -40.18 -52.25 41.95
C GLU A 190 -38.69 -52.01 42.30
N GLU A 191 -38.35 -52.41 43.52
CA GLU A 191 -37.08 -52.25 44.25
C GLU A 191 -35.91 -53.02 43.62
N ASN A 192 -34.68 -52.46 43.64
CA ASN A 192 -33.56 -53.04 44.39
C ASN A 192 -32.27 -52.19 44.33
N THR A 193 -31.88 -51.71 45.50
CA THR A 193 -30.54 -51.76 46.13
C THR A 193 -29.24 -51.72 45.31
N GLN A 194 -28.37 -50.81 45.76
CA GLN A 194 -26.92 -50.99 46.03
C GLN A 194 -25.99 -51.18 44.82
N ASP A 195 -24.75 -50.73 44.79
CA ASP A 195 -23.92 -49.87 45.63
C ASP A 195 -22.66 -49.61 44.79
N THR A 196 -22.08 -48.43 44.97
CA THR A 196 -20.64 -48.12 44.98
C THR A 196 -19.65 -48.56 43.88
N GLU A 197 -18.98 -47.51 43.38
CA GLU A 197 -17.52 -47.32 43.35
C GLU A 197 -16.64 -47.99 42.26
N LYS A 198 -16.05 -47.06 41.48
CA LYS A 198 -14.60 -46.84 41.26
C LYS A 198 -13.86 -47.56 40.13
N GLU A 199 -13.28 -46.66 39.31
CA GLU A 199 -11.88 -46.55 38.91
C GLU A 199 -11.25 -47.58 37.95
N GLU A 200 -10.90 -47.01 36.79
CA GLU A 200 -9.57 -46.93 36.19
C GLU A 200 -8.94 -48.11 35.42
N SER A 201 -8.37 -47.67 34.27
CA SER A 201 -7.16 -48.15 33.59
C SER A 201 -7.32 -49.44 32.77
N GLU A 202 -7.22 -49.40 31.44
CA GLU A 202 -6.01 -49.24 30.61
C GLU A 202 -5.75 -50.53 29.79
N THR A 203 -5.51 -50.31 28.49
CA THR A 203 -4.65 -51.08 27.57
C THR A 203 -5.21 -52.42 27.02
N ASP A 204 -4.98 -52.85 25.78
CA ASP A 204 -4.06 -52.46 24.72
C ASP A 204 -4.49 -53.20 23.41
N LYS A 205 -3.88 -52.80 22.29
CA LYS A 205 -3.55 -53.61 21.07
C LYS A 205 -4.49 -53.68 19.85
N ARG A 206 -4.18 -52.77 18.91
CA ARG A 206 -3.48 -52.99 17.61
C ARG A 206 -4.08 -53.95 16.55
N LYS A 207 -4.38 -53.38 15.36
CA LYS A 207 -3.78 -53.60 14.00
C LYS A 207 -4.78 -53.12 12.92
N ARG A 208 -4.54 -52.09 12.08
CA ARG A 208 -3.71 -52.02 10.82
C ARG A 208 -4.03 -53.18 9.86
N GLU A 209 -4.59 -52.99 8.66
CA GLU A 209 -4.15 -52.30 7.41
C GLU A 209 -5.38 -52.21 6.46
N GLU A 210 -5.68 -51.08 5.80
CA GLU A 210 -5.25 -50.61 4.45
C GLU A 210 -5.97 -51.25 3.23
N ASP A 211 -6.39 -50.34 2.33
CA ASP A 211 -6.55 -50.40 0.87
C ASP A 211 -7.90 -50.66 0.15
N GLU A 212 -8.36 -49.56 -0.47
CA GLU A 212 -8.66 -49.32 -1.90
C GLU A 212 -9.88 -49.97 -2.61
N ASP A 213 -10.84 -49.08 -2.95
CA ASP A 213 -11.43 -48.77 -4.26
C ASP A 213 -12.13 -49.80 -5.18
N MET A 214 -13.09 -49.21 -5.92
CA MET A 214 -13.82 -49.64 -7.13
C MET A 214 -15.16 -50.39 -7.00
N GLU A 215 -16.22 -49.57 -7.16
CA GLU A 215 -17.14 -49.55 -8.31
C GLU A 215 -17.96 -50.80 -8.73
N GLN A 216 -19.24 -50.47 -9.00
CA GLN A 216 -20.19 -51.07 -9.95
C GLN A 216 -21.15 -52.19 -9.48
N SER A 217 -22.42 -51.76 -9.35
CA SER A 217 -23.66 -52.49 -9.69
C SER A 217 -23.52 -53.30 -11.00
N PRO A 218 -24.33 -54.36 -11.35
CA PRO A 218 -25.81 -54.26 -11.41
C PRO A 218 -26.65 -55.59 -11.43
N LYS A 219 -27.97 -55.42 -11.69
CA LYS A 219 -28.96 -56.35 -12.30
C LYS A 219 -29.74 -57.30 -11.35
N ARG A 220 -31.03 -57.60 -11.53
CA ARG A 220 -32.12 -57.20 -12.47
C ARG A 220 -33.40 -57.97 -12.06
N ARG A 221 -34.57 -57.33 -12.21
CA ARG A 221 -35.86 -57.80 -12.82
C ARG A 221 -36.52 -59.10 -12.26
N LYS A 222 -37.84 -59.23 -12.11
CA LYS A 222 -38.94 -58.80 -12.99
C LYS A 222 -40.32 -59.06 -12.32
N GLU A 223 -41.20 -58.06 -12.40
CA GLU A 223 -42.63 -58.09 -12.78
C GLU A 223 -43.61 -59.08 -12.10
N ASP A 224 -44.63 -58.52 -11.44
CA ASP A 224 -46.05 -58.85 -11.73
C ASP A 224 -46.94 -57.65 -11.34
N GLU A 225 -47.71 -57.17 -12.32
CA GLU A 225 -48.71 -56.10 -12.21
C GLU A 225 -50.09 -56.74 -11.97
N THR A 226 -50.80 -56.31 -10.92
CA THR A 226 -52.27 -56.37 -10.87
C THR A 226 -52.80 -55.10 -10.22
N GLU A 227 -53.68 -54.45 -10.97
CA GLU A 227 -54.38 -53.20 -10.72
C GLU A 227 -55.26 -53.29 -9.47
N GLU A 228 -54.85 -52.69 -8.35
CA GLU A 228 -55.75 -52.31 -7.24
C GLU A 228 -55.15 -51.27 -6.27
N GLN A 229 -54.19 -50.43 -6.72
CA GLN A 229 -53.56 -49.38 -5.89
C GLN A 229 -53.31 -48.05 -6.63
N GLU A 230 -54.27 -47.59 -7.43
CA GLU A 230 -54.26 -46.22 -7.99
C GLU A 230 -55.22 -45.24 -7.27
N GLU A 231 -55.87 -45.63 -6.18
CA GLU A 231 -56.72 -44.71 -5.38
C GLU A 231 -56.17 -44.33 -3.99
N GLU A 232 -55.02 -44.85 -3.54
CA GLU A 232 -54.38 -44.43 -2.28
C GLU A 232 -53.10 -43.58 -2.43
N LYS A 233 -52.64 -43.31 -3.66
CA LYS A 233 -51.50 -42.39 -3.92
C LYS A 233 -51.88 -41.01 -4.45
N LYS A 234 -53.16 -40.62 -4.32
CA LYS A 234 -53.67 -39.27 -4.62
C LYS A 234 -54.25 -38.53 -3.40
N LYS A 235 -53.91 -38.95 -2.18
CA LYS A 235 -54.42 -38.36 -0.93
C LYS A 235 -53.39 -37.99 0.14
N GLU A 236 -52.10 -37.96 -0.19
CA GLU A 236 -51.09 -37.22 0.58
C GLU A 236 -50.36 -36.19 -0.30
N GLU A 237 -51.09 -35.64 -1.28
CA GLU A 237 -50.66 -34.51 -2.09
C GLU A 237 -51.44 -33.24 -1.71
N LYS A 238 -51.78 -33.09 -0.41
CA LYS A 238 -52.60 -31.97 0.07
C LYS A 238 -52.30 -31.37 1.44
N ASP A 239 -51.17 -31.68 2.08
CA ASP A 239 -50.67 -30.95 3.25
C ASP A 239 -49.15 -30.72 3.17
N LEU A 240 -48.66 -30.33 1.99
CA LEU A 240 -47.45 -29.53 1.90
C LEU A 240 -47.91 -28.16 1.40
N ALA A 241 -48.30 -27.33 2.37
CA ALA A 241 -48.29 -25.89 2.18
C ALA A 241 -46.97 -25.52 1.48
N PRO A 242 -46.95 -24.51 0.59
CA PRO A 242 -45.67 -23.92 0.25
C PRO A 242 -45.04 -23.60 1.61
N THR A 243 -43.88 -24.17 1.92
CA THR A 243 -43.04 -23.59 2.96
C THR A 243 -42.86 -22.16 2.52
N GLU A 244 -43.64 -21.28 3.13
CA GLU A 244 -43.43 -19.85 3.07
C GLU A 244 -41.94 -19.65 3.35
N PRO A 245 -41.27 -18.70 2.66
CA PRO A 245 -39.91 -18.37 3.07
C PRO A 245 -40.00 -18.14 4.58
N VAL A 246 -39.29 -18.96 5.37
CA VAL A 246 -39.22 -18.77 6.81
C VAL A 246 -38.89 -17.30 6.96
N GLU A 247 -39.82 -16.51 7.50
CA GLU A 247 -39.59 -15.09 7.75
C GLU A 247 -38.31 -15.07 8.58
N GLU A 248 -37.21 -14.67 7.92
CA GLU A 248 -35.90 -14.62 8.55
C GLU A 248 -36.12 -13.75 9.78
N SER A 249 -35.96 -14.33 10.98
CA SER A 249 -36.25 -13.57 12.20
C SER A 249 -35.43 -12.28 12.11
N ALA A 250 -36.04 -11.15 12.47
CA ALA A 250 -35.38 -9.85 12.33
C ALA A 250 -33.96 -9.86 12.95
N VAL A 251 -33.78 -10.64 14.02
CA VAL A 251 -32.52 -10.94 14.69
C VAL A 251 -31.50 -11.64 13.79
N MET A 252 -31.88 -12.74 13.12
CA MET A 252 -30.98 -13.46 12.21
C MET A 252 -30.59 -12.61 10.99
N ALA A 253 -31.51 -11.80 10.48
CA ALA A 253 -31.22 -10.84 9.41
C ALA A 253 -30.24 -9.74 9.88
N LYS A 254 -30.42 -9.19 11.09
CA LYS A 254 -29.49 -8.22 11.72
C LYS A 254 -28.11 -8.83 11.90
N ARG A 255 -28.02 -10.06 12.44
CA ARG A 255 -26.75 -10.78 12.63
C ARG A 255 -26.02 -11.04 11.31
N ARG A 256 -26.71 -11.55 10.29
CA ARG A 256 -26.10 -11.80 8.97
C ARG A 256 -25.57 -10.51 8.34
N ARG A 257 -26.28 -9.40 8.51
CA ARG A 257 -25.85 -8.07 8.06
C ARG A 257 -24.62 -7.59 8.82
N ARG A 258 -24.59 -7.76 10.14
CA ARG A 258 -23.44 -7.45 11.00
C ARG A 258 -22.20 -8.20 10.52
N GLU A 259 -22.33 -9.50 10.26
CA GLU A 259 -21.24 -10.32 9.70
C GLU A 259 -20.77 -9.83 8.33
N GLU A 260 -21.67 -9.37 7.46
CA GLU A 260 -21.34 -8.79 6.16
C GLU A 260 -20.54 -7.49 6.29
N ILE A 261 -20.96 -6.58 7.17
CA ILE A 261 -20.26 -5.31 7.44
C ILE A 261 -18.87 -5.57 8.04
N LEU A 262 -18.78 -6.47 9.03
CA LEU A 262 -17.51 -6.87 9.63
C LEU A 262 -16.56 -7.50 8.59
N ARG A 263 -17.09 -8.32 7.69
CA ARG A 263 -16.32 -8.90 6.59
C ARG A 263 -15.82 -7.85 5.60
N TYR A 264 -16.61 -6.81 5.33
CA TYR A 264 -16.21 -5.70 4.47
C TYR A 264 -15.06 -4.90 5.07
N TYR A 265 -15.13 -4.56 6.37
CA TYR A 265 -14.07 -3.86 7.09
C TYR A 265 -12.87 -4.74 7.48
N ARG A 266 -12.89 -6.03 7.12
CA ARG A 266 -11.81 -6.96 7.40
C ARG A 266 -10.60 -6.72 6.50
N GLY A 267 -9.68 -5.90 7.02
CA GLY A 267 -8.36 -5.65 6.47
C GLY A 267 -8.33 -4.62 5.35
N SER A 268 -7.20 -3.93 5.23
CA SER A 268 -7.00 -2.85 4.25
C SER A 268 -6.28 -3.32 2.99
N PHE A 269 -6.55 -2.69 1.86
CA PHE A 269 -5.86 -2.91 0.59
C PHE A 269 -5.90 -1.63 -0.26
N HIS A 270 -5.35 -1.67 -1.48
CA HIS A 270 -5.39 -0.54 -2.41
C HIS A 270 -6.18 -0.88 -3.66
N GLY A 271 -6.98 0.08 -4.13
CA GLY A 271 -7.59 0.10 -5.45
C GLY A 271 -6.70 0.79 -6.48
N ALA A 272 -7.29 1.32 -7.55
CA ALA A 272 -6.54 1.99 -8.60
C ALA A 272 -5.92 3.31 -8.11
N PRO A 273 -4.77 3.74 -8.66
CA PRO A 273 -4.13 4.99 -8.26
C PRO A 273 -5.03 6.20 -8.50
N ALA A 274 -5.00 7.17 -7.59
CA ALA A 274 -5.74 8.43 -7.71
C ALA A 274 -5.34 9.22 -8.97
N ALA A 275 -4.08 9.14 -9.39
CA ALA A 275 -3.62 9.78 -10.63
C ALA A 275 -4.23 9.13 -11.88
N THR A 276 -4.50 7.82 -11.85
CA THR A 276 -5.19 7.11 -12.95
C THR A 276 -6.63 7.59 -13.05
N VAL A 277 -7.35 7.66 -11.93
CA VAL A 277 -8.73 8.18 -11.87
C VAL A 277 -8.79 9.65 -12.33
N ALA A 278 -7.83 10.48 -11.89
CA ALA A 278 -7.73 11.87 -12.34
C ALA A 278 -7.45 12.00 -13.84
N PHE A 279 -6.66 11.09 -14.43
CA PHE A 279 -6.41 11.07 -15.86
C PHE A 279 -7.63 10.64 -16.67
N GLU A 280 -8.40 9.67 -16.18
CA GLU A 280 -9.68 9.28 -16.80
C GLU A 280 -10.68 10.42 -16.80
N LEU A 281 -10.75 11.17 -15.70
CA LEU A 281 -11.50 12.42 -15.67
C LEU A 281 -11.00 13.38 -16.76
N ALA A 282 -9.69 13.59 -16.88
CA ALA A 282 -9.11 14.45 -17.92
C ALA A 282 -9.46 13.99 -19.34
N GLN A 283 -9.49 12.68 -19.59
CA GLN A 283 -9.92 12.09 -20.87
C GLN A 283 -11.38 12.42 -21.18
N GLN A 284 -12.28 12.28 -20.21
CA GLN A 284 -13.71 12.57 -20.43
C GLN A 284 -14.01 14.06 -20.65
N VAL A 285 -13.17 14.94 -20.11
CA VAL A 285 -13.24 16.40 -20.36
C VAL A 285 -12.51 16.77 -21.67
N ASN A 286 -12.07 15.78 -22.46
CA ASN A 286 -11.36 15.94 -23.73
C ASN A 286 -10.01 16.70 -23.60
N SER A 287 -9.32 16.49 -22.47
CA SER A 287 -8.00 17.03 -22.18
C SER A 287 -6.99 15.89 -21.98
N SER A 288 -6.64 15.18 -23.06
CA SER A 288 -5.69 14.05 -23.06
C SER A 288 -4.27 14.48 -23.47
N GLN A 289 -3.58 15.23 -22.61
CA GLN A 289 -2.20 15.69 -22.89
C GLN A 289 -1.16 14.64 -22.49
N ARG A 290 -0.01 14.59 -23.19
CA ARG A 290 1.13 13.71 -22.86
C ARG A 290 1.59 13.82 -21.41
N ASP A 291 1.62 15.04 -20.89
CA ASP A 291 2.04 15.29 -19.51
C ASP A 291 1.10 14.65 -18.48
N LEU A 292 -0.22 14.71 -18.72
CA LEU A 292 -1.21 14.13 -17.81
C LEU A 292 -1.12 12.61 -17.81
N LEU A 293 -0.92 12.01 -18.99
CA LEU A 293 -0.66 10.57 -19.14
C LEU A 293 0.63 10.17 -18.40
N TRP A 294 1.69 10.99 -18.49
CA TRP A 294 2.93 10.74 -17.76
C TRP A 294 2.75 10.72 -16.24
N PHE A 295 1.93 11.63 -15.69
CA PHE A 295 1.63 11.65 -14.26
C PHE A 295 0.81 10.42 -13.83
N ALA A 296 -0.16 9.98 -14.64
CA ALA A 296 -0.90 8.75 -14.38
C ALA A 296 0.02 7.51 -14.40
N ILE A 297 0.95 7.44 -15.35
CA ILE A 297 1.97 6.39 -15.43
C ILE A 297 2.86 6.37 -14.17
N ILE A 298 3.27 7.53 -13.66
CA ILE A 298 4.05 7.62 -12.41
C ILE A 298 3.24 7.10 -11.22
N GLY A 299 1.97 7.50 -11.08
CA GLY A 299 1.08 7.02 -9.99
C GLY A 299 0.88 5.50 -10.02
N LEU A 300 0.65 4.92 -11.20
CA LEU A 300 0.58 3.46 -11.37
C LEU A 300 1.91 2.77 -11.03
N THR A 301 3.03 3.35 -11.47
CA THR A 301 4.36 2.79 -11.21
C THR A 301 4.70 2.84 -9.72
N LYS A 302 4.22 3.83 -8.97
CA LYS A 302 4.37 3.91 -7.52
C LYS A 302 3.78 2.69 -6.83
N GLN A 303 2.52 2.35 -7.12
CA GLN A 303 1.87 1.19 -6.52
C GLN A 303 2.63 -0.10 -6.83
N PHE A 304 3.14 -0.26 -8.06
CA PHE A 304 3.90 -1.45 -8.45
C PHE A 304 5.25 -1.57 -7.73
N VAL A 305 6.01 -0.47 -7.67
CA VAL A 305 7.33 -0.43 -7.03
C VAL A 305 7.25 -0.69 -5.53
N LEU A 306 6.17 -0.26 -4.88
CA LEU A 306 5.94 -0.45 -3.44
C LEU A 306 5.14 -1.73 -3.11
N GLU A 307 4.89 -2.60 -4.09
CA GLU A 307 4.13 -3.85 -3.93
C GLU A 307 2.69 -3.63 -3.39
N GLU A 308 2.05 -2.51 -3.76
CA GLU A 308 0.66 -2.15 -3.43
C GLU A 308 -0.37 -2.57 -4.49
N ILE A 309 0.09 -2.97 -5.68
CA ILE A 309 -0.71 -3.59 -6.74
C ILE A 309 -0.10 -4.94 -7.19
N ASP A 310 -0.94 -5.93 -7.48
CA ASP A 310 -0.49 -7.20 -8.02
C ASP A 310 -0.06 -7.09 -9.48
N ALA A 311 0.71 -8.08 -9.94
CA ALA A 311 1.29 -8.05 -11.27
C ALA A 311 0.24 -8.08 -12.40
N ASP A 312 -0.88 -8.78 -12.21
CA ASP A 312 -1.90 -8.94 -13.25
C ASP A 312 -2.68 -7.64 -13.45
N ASN A 313 -3.12 -7.02 -12.35
CA ASN A 313 -3.78 -5.72 -12.38
C ASN A 313 -2.85 -4.61 -12.89
N TYR A 314 -1.56 -4.64 -12.53
CA TYR A 314 -0.57 -3.73 -13.09
C TYR A 314 -0.45 -3.90 -14.62
N ASN A 315 -0.28 -5.13 -15.10
CA ASN A 315 -0.12 -5.41 -16.53
C ASN A 315 -1.36 -5.00 -17.35
N LEU A 316 -2.55 -5.16 -16.78
CA LEU A 316 -3.80 -4.70 -17.41
C LEU A 316 -3.79 -3.19 -17.62
N MET A 317 -3.43 -2.41 -16.59
CA MET A 317 -3.36 -0.95 -16.69
C MET A 317 -2.20 -0.47 -17.57
N VAL A 318 -1.05 -1.15 -17.54
CA VAL A 318 0.07 -0.87 -18.45
C VAL A 318 -0.35 -1.05 -19.90
N THR A 319 -1.08 -2.13 -20.23
CA THR A 319 -1.59 -2.38 -21.58
C THR A 319 -2.49 -1.23 -22.04
N ARG A 320 -3.38 -0.77 -21.16
CA ARG A 320 -4.22 0.39 -21.45
C ARG A 320 -3.41 1.67 -21.69
N PHE A 321 -2.41 1.95 -20.86
CA PHE A 321 -1.55 3.12 -21.07
C PHE A 321 -0.68 3.00 -22.34
N GLN A 322 -0.32 1.79 -22.79
CA GLN A 322 0.33 1.60 -24.08
C GLN A 322 -0.56 2.07 -25.23
N ASP A 323 -1.85 1.67 -25.22
CA ASP A 323 -2.82 2.11 -26.22
C ASP A 323 -2.98 3.64 -26.22
N GLU A 324 -3.02 4.26 -25.03
CA GLU A 324 -3.08 5.72 -24.88
C GLU A 324 -1.83 6.43 -25.41
N VAL A 325 -0.63 5.90 -25.14
CA VAL A 325 0.62 6.44 -25.70
C VAL A 325 0.58 6.40 -27.23
N LEU A 326 0.11 5.30 -27.82
CA LEU A 326 -0.05 5.17 -29.26
C LEU A 326 -1.10 6.13 -29.82
N ALA A 327 -2.19 6.35 -29.10
CA ALA A 327 -3.25 7.29 -29.50
C ALA A 327 -2.75 8.74 -29.50
N VAL A 328 -1.99 9.15 -28.48
CA VAL A 328 -1.45 10.51 -28.36
C VAL A 328 -0.35 10.79 -29.40
N ASP A 329 0.39 9.76 -29.81
CA ASP A 329 1.43 9.87 -30.84
C ASP A 329 0.92 9.68 -32.28
N ALA A 330 -0.37 9.38 -32.46
CA ALA A 330 -0.98 9.23 -33.78
C ALA A 330 -0.86 10.54 -34.59
N PRO A 331 -0.38 10.49 -35.85
CA PRO A 331 -0.25 11.69 -36.68
C PRO A 331 -1.65 12.27 -36.95
N THR A 332 -1.85 13.53 -36.56
CA THR A 332 -3.08 14.27 -36.87
C THR A 332 -3.22 14.39 -38.40
N PRO A 333 -4.37 14.02 -39.00
CA PRO A 333 -4.56 14.03 -40.46
C PRO A 333 -4.68 15.45 -41.07
N SER A 334 -4.30 16.51 -40.34
CA SER A 334 -4.42 17.90 -40.78
C SER A 334 -3.26 18.42 -41.64
N SER A 335 -2.29 17.58 -41.98
CA SER A 335 -1.34 17.91 -43.05
C SER A 335 -2.00 17.59 -44.39
N GLY A 336 -2.55 18.61 -45.04
CA GLY A 336 -3.20 18.49 -46.36
C GLY A 336 -2.29 17.83 -47.41
N PRO A 337 -2.85 17.34 -48.54
CA PRO A 337 -2.15 16.53 -49.55
C PRO A 337 -1.19 17.34 -50.43
N GLY A 338 -0.28 18.08 -49.80
CA GLY A 338 0.68 18.99 -50.42
C GLY A 338 1.78 19.52 -49.48
N ALA A 339 1.75 19.19 -48.19
CA ALA A 339 2.93 19.33 -47.35
C ALA A 339 3.80 18.09 -47.60
N ASN A 340 4.90 18.26 -48.34
CA ASN A 340 5.93 17.24 -48.47
C ASN A 340 6.32 16.79 -47.06
N GLY A 341 5.89 15.59 -46.66
CA GLY A 341 5.97 15.03 -45.32
C GLY A 341 7.37 14.57 -44.93
N ASP A 342 8.36 15.44 -45.14
CA ASP A 342 9.77 15.21 -44.83
C ASP A 342 10.43 16.54 -44.40
N GLU A 343 9.69 17.42 -43.73
CA GLU A 343 10.34 18.41 -42.86
C GLU A 343 10.80 17.65 -41.61
N ASP A 344 12.06 17.20 -41.68
CA ASP A 344 12.90 16.75 -40.58
C ASP A 344 12.42 17.31 -39.23
N ARG A 345 11.61 16.53 -38.49
CA ARG A 345 11.57 16.68 -37.03
C ARG A 345 12.98 16.37 -36.58
N HIS A 346 13.78 17.41 -36.35
CA HIS A 346 15.15 17.26 -35.87
C HIS A 346 15.12 16.29 -34.68
N PRO A 347 15.87 15.15 -34.71
CA PRO A 347 15.87 14.14 -33.66
C PRO A 347 16.26 14.65 -32.24
N GLY A 348 16.64 15.92 -32.14
CA GLY A 348 16.92 16.61 -30.88
C GLY A 348 15.73 17.35 -30.24
N TYR A 349 14.54 17.31 -30.85
CA TYR A 349 13.33 18.02 -30.37
C TYR A 349 12.12 17.08 -30.18
N ASP A 350 12.34 15.82 -29.80
CA ASP A 350 11.30 14.89 -29.31
C ASP A 350 10.98 15.20 -27.82
N ASP A 351 10.76 16.47 -27.47
CA ASP A 351 10.42 16.89 -26.11
C ASP A 351 9.03 16.38 -25.70
N GLY A 352 8.98 15.65 -24.58
CA GLY A 352 7.75 15.07 -24.04
C GLY A 352 7.32 13.74 -24.66
N LYS A 353 8.13 13.12 -25.53
CA LYS A 353 7.81 11.80 -26.09
C LYS A 353 7.83 10.72 -25.01
N ILE A 354 6.78 9.91 -24.96
CA ILE A 354 6.66 8.75 -24.06
C ILE A 354 6.82 7.50 -24.91
N SER A 355 7.56 6.52 -24.41
CA SER A 355 7.71 5.23 -25.08
C SER A 355 7.63 4.10 -24.08
N PHE A 356 6.94 3.03 -24.47
CA PHE A 356 6.93 1.78 -23.74
C PHE A 356 8.30 1.08 -23.85
N GLU A 357 8.79 0.56 -22.73
CA GLU A 357 10.00 -0.27 -22.67
C GLU A 357 9.84 -1.33 -21.58
N GLU A 358 10.36 -2.54 -21.84
CA GLU A 358 10.55 -3.54 -20.80
C GLU A 358 11.77 -3.17 -19.95
N GLU A 359 11.51 -2.68 -18.75
CA GLU A 359 12.52 -2.26 -17.77
C GLU A 359 13.02 -3.45 -16.95
N TYR A 360 14.24 -3.31 -16.42
CA TYR A 360 14.79 -4.27 -15.45
C TYR A 360 14.25 -3.94 -14.07
N ARG A 361 14.09 -4.97 -13.22
CA ARG A 361 13.96 -4.79 -11.75
C ARG A 361 15.28 -4.38 -11.09
N PHE A 362 16.07 -3.55 -11.77
CA PHE A 362 17.27 -2.91 -11.24
C PHE A 362 16.93 -1.50 -10.77
N MET A 363 17.00 -1.24 -9.46
CA MET A 363 16.78 0.08 -8.89
C MET A 363 17.76 1.09 -9.47
N CYS A 364 17.26 2.18 -10.07
CA CYS A 364 18.01 3.34 -10.52
C CYS A 364 19.27 3.01 -11.34
N TYR A 365 19.25 1.96 -12.17
CA TYR A 365 20.47 1.42 -12.77
C TYR A 365 21.19 2.41 -13.70
N ARG A 366 20.46 3.40 -14.25
CA ARG A 366 21.01 4.49 -15.05
C ARG A 366 21.89 5.45 -14.23
N HIS A 367 21.69 5.48 -12.90
CA HIS A 367 22.35 6.36 -11.94
C HIS A 367 23.42 5.65 -11.11
N TRP A 368 23.30 4.34 -10.92
CA TRP A 368 24.27 3.46 -10.26
C TRP A 368 25.37 2.94 -11.21
N SER A 369 26.36 2.23 -10.67
CA SER A 369 27.05 1.19 -11.43
C SER A 369 26.13 -0.03 -11.63
N LEU A 370 26.39 -0.85 -12.65
CA LEU A 370 25.58 -2.05 -12.88
C LEU A 370 25.61 -3.00 -11.66
N TYR A 371 26.77 -3.13 -11.04
CA TYR A 371 26.95 -3.94 -9.84
C TYR A 371 26.09 -3.43 -8.68
N GLU A 372 26.15 -2.13 -8.37
CA GLU A 372 25.39 -1.55 -7.27
C GLU A 372 23.88 -1.59 -7.55
N ALA A 373 23.47 -1.33 -8.78
CA ALA A 373 22.06 -1.44 -9.17
C ALA A 373 21.51 -2.84 -8.85
N MET A 374 22.21 -3.90 -9.25
CA MET A 374 21.82 -5.28 -8.94
C MET A 374 21.90 -5.59 -7.43
N TYR A 375 22.90 -5.05 -6.73
CA TYR A 375 23.12 -5.28 -5.31
C TYR A 375 22.08 -4.60 -4.42
N TYR A 376 21.59 -3.40 -4.77
CA TYR A 376 20.60 -2.66 -4.00
C TYR A 376 19.15 -2.96 -4.41
N SER A 377 18.95 -3.75 -5.46
CA SER A 377 17.62 -4.17 -5.90
C SER A 377 17.07 -5.30 -5.06
N ASP A 378 15.88 -5.12 -4.49
CA ASP A 378 15.26 -6.10 -3.60
C ASP A 378 15.09 -7.46 -4.25
N TYR A 379 14.55 -7.48 -5.48
CA TYR A 379 14.33 -8.72 -6.23
C TYR A 379 15.63 -9.49 -6.48
N VAL A 380 16.62 -8.83 -7.08
CA VAL A 380 17.88 -9.46 -7.52
C VAL A 380 18.72 -9.90 -6.33
N ALA A 381 18.94 -9.00 -5.37
CA ALA A 381 19.81 -9.27 -4.25
C ALA A 381 19.25 -10.35 -3.32
N SER A 382 17.93 -10.39 -3.14
CA SER A 382 17.25 -11.43 -2.37
C SER A 382 17.35 -12.79 -3.04
N LYS A 383 17.01 -12.91 -4.33
CA LYS A 383 17.04 -14.17 -5.10
C LYS A 383 18.45 -14.76 -5.21
N LEU A 384 19.46 -13.90 -5.43
CA LEU A 384 20.86 -14.31 -5.44
C LEU A 384 21.42 -14.58 -4.03
N GLY A 385 20.67 -14.27 -2.96
CA GLY A 385 21.08 -14.51 -1.57
C GLY A 385 22.24 -13.65 -1.09
N LEU A 386 22.46 -12.48 -1.70
CA LEU A 386 23.65 -11.65 -1.49
C LEU A 386 23.83 -11.23 -0.02
N TYR A 387 22.73 -10.83 0.62
CA TYR A 387 22.77 -10.36 2.01
C TYR A 387 22.90 -11.49 3.02
N HIS A 388 22.42 -12.69 2.70
CA HIS A 388 22.61 -13.87 3.54
C HIS A 388 24.08 -14.31 3.57
N ASP A 389 24.73 -14.28 2.41
CA ASP A 389 26.17 -14.57 2.30
C ASP A 389 26.98 -13.55 3.08
N GLN A 390 26.63 -12.26 2.98
CA GLN A 390 27.29 -11.20 3.70
C GLN A 390 27.11 -11.31 5.22
N ALA A 391 25.87 -11.48 5.70
CA ALA A 391 25.59 -11.63 7.13
C ALA A 391 26.31 -12.84 7.74
N ARG A 392 26.42 -13.96 6.99
CA ARG A 392 27.20 -15.14 7.42
C ARG A 392 28.70 -14.85 7.49
N ARG A 393 29.27 -14.18 6.48
CA ARG A 393 30.71 -13.87 6.42
C ARG A 393 31.15 -12.93 7.53
N VAL A 394 30.33 -11.95 7.88
CA VAL A 394 30.63 -11.02 8.99
C VAL A 394 30.59 -11.73 10.35
N GLY A 395 29.60 -12.61 10.57
CA GLY A 395 29.54 -13.45 11.78
C GLY A 395 30.69 -14.47 11.88
N ALA A 396 31.21 -14.93 10.74
CA ALA A 396 32.34 -15.86 10.64
C ALA A 396 33.73 -15.20 10.74
N ARG A 397 33.84 -13.88 10.95
CA ARG A 397 35.13 -13.18 11.13
C ARG A 397 35.96 -13.65 12.33
N ASN A 398 35.39 -14.49 13.20
CA ASN A 398 36.10 -15.17 14.29
C ASN A 398 36.65 -16.55 13.89
N ALA A 399 36.36 -17.04 12.68
CA ALA A 399 36.97 -18.24 12.09
C ALA A 399 37.96 -17.79 11.00
N SER A 400 39.20 -18.27 11.11
CA SER A 400 40.40 -17.82 10.38
C SER A 400 40.42 -18.10 8.87
N ASP A 401 39.26 -18.24 8.22
CA ASP A 401 39.15 -18.60 6.82
C ASP A 401 38.17 -17.68 6.10
N SER A 402 38.48 -16.37 6.09
CA SER A 402 37.76 -15.40 5.27
C SER A 402 38.29 -15.48 3.84
N GLY A 403 38.04 -16.60 3.18
CA GLY A 403 38.22 -16.72 1.73
C GLY A 403 37.44 -15.62 1.02
N ASN A 404 38.10 -14.94 0.10
CA ASN A 404 37.51 -13.93 -0.78
C ASN A 404 36.56 -14.62 -1.76
N GLY A 405 35.43 -15.11 -1.25
CA GLY A 405 34.48 -15.93 -2.00
C GLY A 405 33.71 -15.07 -2.99
N ASP A 406 33.83 -15.40 -4.27
CA ASP A 406 33.01 -14.84 -5.34
C ASP A 406 31.53 -14.90 -4.92
N THR A 407 30.87 -13.74 -4.84
CA THR A 407 29.44 -13.73 -4.52
C THR A 407 28.65 -14.31 -5.70
N ALA A 408 27.42 -14.78 -5.49
CA ALA A 408 26.57 -15.24 -6.58
C ALA A 408 26.41 -14.17 -7.69
N LEU A 409 26.44 -12.89 -7.33
CA LEU A 409 26.46 -11.77 -8.28
C LEU A 409 27.74 -11.72 -9.12
N HIS A 410 28.91 -12.02 -8.55
CA HIS A 410 30.16 -12.12 -9.31
C HIS A 410 30.08 -13.26 -10.33
N VAL A 411 29.55 -14.42 -9.92
CA VAL A 411 29.35 -15.57 -10.82
C VAL A 411 28.35 -15.22 -11.92
N PHE A 412 27.27 -14.52 -11.60
CA PHE A 412 26.27 -14.06 -12.57
C PHE A 412 26.89 -13.13 -13.62
N LEU A 413 27.63 -12.10 -13.19
CA LEU A 413 28.34 -11.18 -14.08
C LEU A 413 29.40 -11.89 -14.93
N ALA A 414 30.17 -12.80 -14.32
CA ALA A 414 31.19 -13.58 -15.02
C ALA A 414 30.58 -14.48 -16.10
N ARG A 415 29.44 -15.13 -15.84
CA ARG A 415 28.74 -15.95 -16.85
C ARG A 415 28.13 -15.13 -17.98
N MET A 416 27.74 -13.87 -17.73
CA MET A 416 27.36 -12.94 -18.80
C MET A 416 28.56 -12.44 -19.62
N GLY A 417 29.80 -12.70 -19.17
CA GLY A 417 31.01 -12.24 -19.83
C GLY A 417 31.38 -10.79 -19.49
N PHE A 418 30.84 -10.24 -18.40
CA PHE A 418 31.11 -8.87 -17.98
C PHE A 418 32.23 -8.82 -16.94
N SER A 419 33.23 -7.97 -17.18
CA SER A 419 34.27 -7.79 -16.17
C SER A 419 33.70 -7.06 -14.95
N LEU A 420 34.13 -7.50 -13.77
CA LEU A 420 33.74 -6.86 -12.50
C LEU A 420 34.12 -5.38 -12.50
N ARG A 421 35.33 -5.05 -12.98
CA ARG A 421 35.84 -3.68 -13.02
C ARG A 421 34.97 -2.77 -13.88
N GLN A 422 34.51 -3.24 -15.04
CA GLN A 422 33.61 -2.46 -15.90
C GLN A 422 32.19 -2.39 -15.31
N SER A 423 31.74 -3.44 -14.63
CA SER A 423 30.42 -3.47 -13.98
C SER A 423 30.31 -2.53 -12.78
N GLN A 424 31.44 -2.20 -12.15
CA GLN A 424 31.55 -1.21 -11.06
C GLN A 424 31.68 0.24 -11.57
N GLN A 425 31.85 0.45 -12.86
CA GLN A 425 31.80 1.79 -13.43
C GLN A 425 30.35 2.27 -13.47
N LYS A 426 30.12 3.57 -13.22
CA LYS A 426 28.78 4.18 -13.36
C LYS A 426 28.21 3.85 -14.73
N PHE A 427 26.94 3.44 -14.76
CA PHE A 427 26.28 2.92 -15.97
C PHE A 427 26.38 3.91 -17.14
N SER A 428 26.26 5.22 -16.90
CA SER A 428 26.44 6.24 -17.94
C SER A 428 27.77 6.11 -18.70
N TYR A 429 28.85 5.74 -18.00
CA TYR A 429 30.20 5.58 -18.57
C TYR A 429 30.58 4.13 -18.92
N MET A 430 29.69 3.17 -18.68
CA MET A 430 29.90 1.75 -19.01
C MET A 430 30.06 1.59 -20.55
N PRO A 431 30.97 0.72 -21.04
CA PRO A 431 31.21 0.51 -22.46
C PRO A 431 29.93 0.18 -23.25
N LEU A 432 29.79 0.76 -24.45
CA LEU A 432 28.59 0.62 -25.28
C LEU A 432 28.31 -0.84 -25.66
N GLU A 433 29.34 -1.62 -25.99
CA GLU A 433 29.20 -3.05 -26.31
C GLU A 433 28.51 -3.81 -25.17
N MET A 434 28.88 -3.54 -23.91
CA MET A 434 28.26 -4.19 -22.77
C MET A 434 26.81 -3.76 -22.59
N LYS A 435 26.49 -2.47 -22.79
CA LYS A 435 25.11 -1.97 -22.73
C LYS A 435 24.23 -2.62 -23.79
N GLN A 436 24.75 -2.82 -25.00
CA GLN A 436 24.03 -3.47 -26.09
C GLN A 436 23.79 -4.96 -25.81
N MET A 437 24.79 -5.66 -25.27
CA MET A 437 24.68 -7.09 -24.93
C MET A 437 23.92 -7.37 -23.63
N LEU A 438 23.73 -6.38 -22.75
CA LEU A 438 23.17 -6.55 -21.41
C LEU A 438 21.80 -7.24 -21.44
N ARG A 439 20.88 -6.81 -22.33
CA ARG A 439 19.52 -7.35 -22.39
C ARG A 439 19.52 -8.84 -22.75
N GLU A 440 20.15 -9.18 -23.86
CA GLU A 440 20.24 -10.56 -24.35
C GLU A 440 20.93 -11.49 -23.35
N LYS A 441 22.09 -11.07 -22.81
CA LYS A 441 22.85 -11.89 -21.86
C LYS A 441 22.13 -12.08 -20.53
N THR A 442 21.42 -11.04 -20.07
CA THR A 442 20.62 -11.12 -18.86
C THR A 442 19.46 -12.10 -19.05
N GLN A 443 18.74 -12.02 -20.18
CA GLN A 443 17.63 -12.92 -20.48
C GLN A 443 18.08 -14.39 -20.63
N GLU A 444 19.26 -14.62 -21.23
CA GLU A 444 19.84 -15.96 -21.38
C GLU A 444 20.22 -16.60 -20.02
N MET A 445 20.71 -15.77 -19.09
CA MET A 445 21.29 -16.25 -17.83
C MET A 445 20.33 -16.20 -16.65
N ALA A 446 19.33 -15.32 -16.65
CA ALA A 446 18.42 -15.09 -15.54
C ALA A 446 17.70 -16.37 -15.04
N PRO A 447 17.15 -17.25 -15.90
CA PRO A 447 16.48 -18.48 -15.44
C PRO A 447 17.42 -19.44 -14.69
N LYS A 448 18.70 -19.47 -15.06
CA LYS A 448 19.72 -20.32 -14.39
C LYS A 448 20.02 -19.89 -12.96
N PHE A 449 19.60 -18.69 -12.57
CA PHE A 449 19.78 -18.11 -11.24
C PHE A 449 18.44 -17.87 -10.52
N GLY A 450 17.31 -18.33 -11.07
CA GLY A 450 15.98 -18.15 -10.48
C GLY A 450 15.47 -16.70 -10.52
N LEU A 451 15.90 -15.94 -11.53
CA LEU A 451 15.50 -14.56 -11.80
C LEU A 451 14.46 -14.50 -12.93
N ASP A 452 13.37 -15.26 -12.79
CA ASP A 452 12.39 -15.47 -13.87
C ASP A 452 11.61 -14.19 -14.24
N ASP A 453 11.33 -13.34 -13.25
CA ASP A 453 10.52 -12.11 -13.36
C ASP A 453 11.39 -10.84 -13.40
N LEU A 454 12.58 -10.92 -13.99
CA LEU A 454 13.54 -9.82 -13.94
C LEU A 454 13.10 -8.58 -14.75
N PHE A 455 12.18 -8.75 -15.69
CA PHE A 455 11.67 -7.70 -16.56
C PHE A 455 10.21 -7.38 -16.22
N TYR A 456 9.83 -6.13 -16.40
CA TYR A 456 8.44 -5.69 -16.31
C TYR A 456 8.17 -4.59 -17.35
N GLY A 457 6.93 -4.51 -17.84
CA GLY A 457 6.53 -3.46 -18.76
C GLY A 457 6.48 -2.11 -18.05
N SER A 458 7.13 -1.10 -18.60
CA SER A 458 7.13 0.25 -18.05
C SER A 458 7.26 1.30 -19.16
N PHE A 459 7.46 2.55 -18.76
CA PHE A 459 7.55 3.68 -19.69
C PHE A 459 8.76 4.55 -19.36
N LYS A 460 9.31 5.14 -20.42
CA LYS A 460 10.29 6.22 -20.33
C LYS A 460 9.78 7.45 -21.07
N ARG A 461 10.16 8.61 -20.54
CA ARG A 461 9.89 9.90 -21.15
C ARG A 461 11.19 10.58 -21.57
N MET A 462 11.19 11.13 -22.78
CA MET A 462 12.25 11.99 -23.29
C MET A 462 11.89 13.45 -23.02
N PHE A 463 12.84 14.18 -22.47
CA PHE A 463 12.76 15.63 -22.27
C PHE A 463 13.72 16.34 -23.24
N ALA A 464 13.60 17.66 -23.31
CA ALA A 464 14.55 18.52 -24.00
C ALA A 464 16.01 18.16 -23.69
N PHE A 465 16.90 18.31 -24.68
CA PHE A 465 18.31 17.93 -24.61
C PHE A 465 18.58 16.44 -24.37
N GLN A 466 17.65 15.57 -24.76
CA GLN A 466 17.77 14.11 -24.66
C GLN A 466 17.91 13.57 -23.24
N TYR A 467 17.52 14.35 -22.22
CA TYR A 467 17.37 13.81 -20.87
C TYR A 467 16.24 12.77 -20.88
N GLN A 468 16.51 11.58 -20.34
CA GLN A 468 15.57 10.48 -20.30
C GLN A 468 15.29 10.11 -18.86
N LEU A 469 14.01 10.00 -18.52
CA LEU A 469 13.55 9.58 -17.21
C LEU A 469 12.65 8.38 -17.35
N CYS A 470 12.87 7.37 -16.52
CA CYS A 470 12.02 6.20 -16.45
C CYS A 470 11.01 6.38 -15.32
N ALA A 471 9.82 5.78 -15.46
CA ALA A 471 8.76 5.96 -14.49
C ALA A 471 9.18 5.55 -13.08
N ALA A 472 9.86 4.40 -12.93
CA ALA A 472 10.35 3.92 -11.64
C ALA A 472 11.42 4.84 -11.02
N ASP A 473 12.36 5.36 -11.83
CA ASP A 473 13.38 6.30 -11.36
C ASP A 473 12.73 7.61 -10.86
N ALA A 474 11.70 8.10 -11.56
CA ALA A 474 10.92 9.26 -11.13
C ALA A 474 10.22 9.01 -9.79
N VAL A 475 9.57 7.85 -9.63
CA VAL A 475 8.92 7.44 -8.37
C VAL A 475 9.94 7.43 -7.23
N TYR A 476 11.06 6.73 -7.38
CA TYR A 476 12.08 6.67 -6.33
C TYR A 476 12.60 8.07 -5.96
N GLY A 477 12.83 8.93 -6.95
CA GLY A 477 13.30 10.29 -6.71
C GLY A 477 12.29 11.17 -5.98
N LEU A 478 11.02 11.14 -6.41
CA LEU A 478 9.94 11.92 -5.81
C LEU A 478 9.61 11.42 -4.40
N GLN A 479 9.52 10.10 -4.20
CA GLN A 479 9.26 9.50 -2.90
C GLN A 479 10.33 9.91 -1.88
N ALA A 480 11.60 9.87 -2.29
CA ALA A 480 12.70 10.26 -1.41
C ALA A 480 12.67 11.76 -1.06
N LEU A 481 12.26 12.64 -1.98
CA LEU A 481 12.09 14.07 -1.68
C LEU A 481 10.93 14.34 -0.72
N LEU A 482 9.86 13.54 -0.77
CA LEU A 482 8.72 13.66 0.15
C LEU A 482 9.07 13.16 1.56
N GLU A 483 9.84 12.07 1.66
CA GLU A 483 10.04 11.34 2.92
C GLU A 483 11.29 11.71 3.70
N ALA A 484 12.36 12.13 3.02
CA ALA A 484 13.65 12.32 3.65
C ALA A 484 13.67 13.59 4.54
N PRO A 485 14.29 13.52 5.74
CA PRO A 485 14.51 14.69 6.58
C PRO A 485 15.38 15.75 5.90
N GLU A 486 15.23 17.03 6.28
CA GLU A 486 15.98 18.15 5.70
C GLU A 486 17.48 17.93 5.76
N SER A 487 17.95 17.53 6.94
CA SER A 487 19.35 17.23 7.22
C SER A 487 19.89 16.21 6.22
N TYR A 488 19.07 15.23 5.86
CA TYR A 488 19.42 14.18 4.92
C TYR A 488 19.49 14.70 3.48
N VAL A 489 18.46 15.41 3.03
CA VAL A 489 18.41 16.01 1.68
C VAL A 489 19.56 17.01 1.50
N ALA A 490 19.77 17.89 2.47
CA ALA A 490 20.84 18.89 2.48
C ALA A 490 22.22 18.24 2.38
N THR A 491 22.51 17.18 3.15
CA THR A 491 23.82 16.51 3.08
C THR A 491 24.11 15.90 1.71
N VAL A 492 23.10 15.33 1.05
CA VAL A 492 23.23 14.79 -0.31
C VAL A 492 23.46 15.92 -1.31
N PHE A 493 22.72 17.02 -1.18
CA PHE A 493 22.84 18.17 -2.08
C PHE A 493 24.19 18.89 -1.91
N GLU A 494 24.67 19.03 -0.67
CA GLU A 494 25.98 19.60 -0.36
C GLU A 494 27.11 18.75 -0.95
N ALA A 495 27.04 17.43 -0.83
CA ALA A 495 28.03 16.52 -1.42
C ALA A 495 28.14 16.67 -2.93
N GLU A 496 27.04 17.03 -3.62
CA GLU A 496 27.06 17.34 -5.05
C GLU A 496 27.73 18.68 -5.36
N THR A 497 27.39 19.72 -4.59
CA THR A 497 27.96 21.07 -4.78
C THR A 497 29.45 21.15 -4.44
N GLN A 498 29.98 20.27 -3.59
CA GLN A 498 31.42 20.20 -3.38
C GLN A 498 32.18 19.63 -4.59
N HIS A 499 31.51 18.83 -5.44
CA HIS A 499 32.07 18.33 -6.69
C HIS A 499 31.90 19.30 -7.89
N GLN A 500 31.02 20.29 -7.81
CA GLN A 500 30.83 21.35 -8.81
C GLN A 500 31.08 22.72 -8.19
N GLN A 501 32.19 23.38 -8.53
CA GLN A 501 32.62 24.70 -8.03
C GLN A 501 31.46 25.67 -7.64
N GLN A 502 31.66 26.28 -6.46
CA GLN A 502 30.81 27.18 -5.66
C GLN A 502 29.80 28.09 -6.40
N ASN A 503 28.64 28.27 -5.74
CA ASN A 503 27.58 29.29 -5.90
C ASN A 503 26.38 29.00 -6.82
N SER A 504 25.46 28.09 -6.45
CA SER A 504 24.10 28.16 -7.03
C SER A 504 22.93 27.59 -6.20
N PHE A 505 23.13 26.67 -5.26
CA PHE A 505 22.00 25.97 -4.62
C PHE A 505 21.50 26.54 -3.29
N SER A 506 22.34 27.29 -2.54
CA SER A 506 21.87 28.02 -1.35
C SER A 506 20.78 29.07 -1.69
N SER A 507 20.65 29.43 -2.98
CA SER A 507 19.62 30.33 -3.48
C SER A 507 18.29 29.64 -3.82
N LEU A 508 18.22 28.29 -3.90
CA LEU A 508 16.96 27.60 -4.21
C LEU A 508 16.02 27.55 -3.00
N PHE A 509 16.56 27.27 -1.82
CA PHE A 509 15.82 27.41 -0.56
C PHE A 509 15.47 28.87 -0.24
N ALA A 510 16.29 29.83 -0.69
CA ALA A 510 16.06 31.26 -0.48
C ALA A 510 15.02 31.88 -1.45
N LEU A 511 14.84 31.33 -2.66
CA LEU A 511 13.84 31.85 -3.61
C LEU A 511 12.40 31.49 -3.21
N ASP A 512 12.22 30.34 -2.56
CA ASP A 512 10.89 29.91 -2.08
C ASP A 512 10.43 30.73 -0.87
N SER A 513 11.37 31.20 -0.04
CA SER A 513 11.09 32.19 0.99
C SER A 513 10.48 33.47 0.42
N ILE A 514 10.88 33.89 -0.79
CA ILE A 514 10.36 35.09 -1.49
C ILE A 514 8.98 34.83 -2.12
N LEU A 515 8.69 33.60 -2.60
CA LEU A 515 7.34 33.25 -3.05
C LEU A 515 6.37 33.11 -1.87
N SER A 516 6.80 32.56 -0.73
CA SER A 516 5.96 32.45 0.48
C SER A 516 5.60 33.82 1.09
N THR A 517 6.47 34.83 0.96
CA THR A 517 6.17 36.21 1.39
C THR A 517 5.18 36.93 0.47
N SER A 518 4.95 36.41 -0.74
CA SER A 518 4.01 37.01 -1.69
C SER A 518 2.55 36.65 -1.39
N THR A 519 2.31 35.62 -0.56
CA THR A 519 0.98 35.17 -0.12
C THR A 519 0.63 35.55 1.32
N SER A 520 1.54 36.17 2.06
CA SER A 520 1.34 36.65 3.43
C SER A 520 1.49 38.17 3.54
N SER A 521 0.65 38.91 2.81
CA SER A 521 0.49 40.34 3.06
C SER A 521 -0.32 40.56 4.34
N ILE A 522 0.31 40.38 5.50
CA ILE A 522 -0.16 40.94 6.77
C ILE A 522 0.65 42.20 7.03
N ILE A 523 -0.03 43.35 6.99
CA ILE A 523 0.49 44.66 7.33
C ILE A 523 0.93 44.65 8.81
N PRO A 524 2.18 44.97 9.17
CA PRO A 524 2.54 45.08 10.57
C PRO A 524 2.01 46.42 11.11
N SER A 525 0.95 46.36 11.92
CA SER A 525 0.57 47.48 12.78
C SER A 525 1.45 47.47 14.02
N GLU A 526 2.32 48.48 14.16
CA GLU A 526 3.03 48.78 15.39
C GLU A 526 2.03 49.11 16.50
N ASN A 527 2.00 48.32 17.58
CA ASN A 527 1.89 48.83 18.96
C ASN A 527 2.05 47.75 20.03
N GLU A 528 3.08 47.97 20.87
CA GLU A 528 3.21 47.76 22.32
C GLU A 528 2.79 46.44 22.98
N LYS A 529 3.83 45.72 23.44
CA LYS A 529 4.03 45.06 24.76
C LYS A 529 2.77 44.67 25.56
N ASP A 530 2.61 43.37 25.81
CA ASP A 530 2.83 42.79 27.14
C ASP A 530 2.86 41.26 27.08
N GLY A 531 3.70 40.66 27.92
CA GLY A 531 4.05 39.24 27.88
C GLY A 531 2.93 38.30 28.33
N LYS A 532 2.81 37.20 27.59
CA LYS A 532 2.48 35.86 28.08
C LYS A 532 3.29 34.86 27.26
N GLU A 533 3.99 33.99 27.97
CA GLU A 533 4.60 32.78 27.42
C GLU A 533 3.45 31.84 27.07
N ASP A 534 3.07 31.79 25.79
CA ASP A 534 2.34 30.65 25.23
C ASP A 534 3.33 29.93 24.32
N ASP A 535 3.59 28.65 24.62
CA ASP A 535 4.41 27.73 23.84
C ASP A 535 3.79 27.58 22.43
N GLU A 536 4.28 28.36 21.45
CA GLU A 536 3.89 28.22 20.05
C GLU A 536 4.54 26.97 19.43
N GLU A 537 3.72 26.19 18.74
CA GLU A 537 4.03 24.94 18.02
C GLU A 537 5.25 25.04 17.08
N SER A 538 5.91 23.90 16.93
CA SER A 538 7.31 23.76 16.51
C SER A 538 7.65 24.12 15.04
N PRO A 539 8.92 24.50 14.74
CA PRO A 539 9.43 24.74 13.38
C PRO A 539 9.52 23.50 12.45
N GLN A 540 9.01 22.32 12.85
CA GLN A 540 9.06 21.10 12.03
C GLN A 540 7.95 21.03 10.96
N ASP A 541 6.82 21.71 11.15
CA ASP A 541 5.67 21.61 10.23
C ASP A 541 5.89 22.35 8.91
N ASP A 542 6.68 23.43 8.92
CA ASP A 542 7.04 24.20 7.72
C ASP A 542 7.90 23.36 6.74
N PHE A 543 8.73 22.47 7.28
CA PHE A 543 9.68 21.71 6.48
C PHE A 543 9.03 20.62 5.60
N ARG A 544 8.00 19.92 6.09
CA ARG A 544 7.36 18.87 5.27
C ARG A 544 6.49 19.45 4.16
N GLN A 545 5.91 20.63 4.39
CA GLN A 545 5.28 21.42 3.33
C GLN A 545 6.33 21.84 2.28
N GLN A 546 7.54 22.19 2.71
CA GLN A 546 8.66 22.45 1.81
C GLN A 546 9.07 21.22 0.99
N ASN A 547 9.13 20.02 1.60
CA ASN A 547 9.37 18.76 0.87
C ASN A 547 8.34 18.51 -0.23
N PHE A 548 7.06 18.76 0.06
CA PHE A 548 6.00 18.68 -0.95
C PHE A 548 6.25 19.65 -2.11
N MET A 549 6.62 20.90 -1.82
CA MET A 549 6.93 21.90 -2.83
C MET A 549 8.15 21.53 -3.69
N LEU A 550 9.19 20.95 -3.08
CA LEU A 550 10.35 20.42 -3.78
C LEU A 550 9.95 19.29 -4.73
N ALA A 551 9.20 18.30 -4.25
CA ALA A 551 8.73 17.18 -5.06
C ALA A 551 7.80 17.65 -6.20
N HIS A 552 6.88 18.58 -5.92
CA HIS A 552 5.98 19.19 -6.91
C HIS A 552 6.77 19.92 -8.01
N THR A 553 7.78 20.70 -7.63
CA THR A 553 8.65 21.39 -8.59
C THR A 553 9.44 20.39 -9.43
N ALA A 554 9.96 19.33 -8.82
CA ALA A 554 10.72 18.28 -9.49
C ALA A 554 9.86 17.51 -10.52
N LEU A 555 8.59 17.20 -10.18
CA LEU A 555 7.68 16.40 -11.02
C LEU A 555 7.49 17.01 -12.43
N SER A 556 7.43 18.33 -12.53
CA SER A 556 7.19 19.01 -13.81
C SER A 556 8.29 18.78 -14.85
N CYS A 557 9.56 18.71 -14.42
CA CYS A 557 10.74 18.62 -15.30
C CYS A 557 10.75 19.61 -16.49
N GLN A 558 10.09 20.76 -16.38
CA GLN A 558 9.95 21.75 -17.47
C GLN A 558 11.15 22.70 -17.59
N SER A 559 11.94 22.82 -16.52
CA SER A 559 13.12 23.67 -16.44
C SER A 559 14.37 22.87 -16.07
N VAL A 560 15.54 23.43 -16.40
CA VAL A 560 16.84 22.85 -15.97
C VAL A 560 16.89 22.69 -14.44
N THR A 561 16.30 23.61 -13.69
CA THR A 561 16.23 23.55 -12.24
C THR A 561 15.38 22.36 -11.77
N SER A 562 14.18 22.18 -12.31
CA SER A 562 13.31 21.04 -11.97
C SER A 562 13.95 19.70 -12.36
N SER A 563 14.61 19.60 -13.51
CA SER A 563 15.29 18.37 -13.92
C SER A 563 16.47 18.04 -13.00
N LYS A 564 17.26 19.05 -12.60
CA LYS A 564 18.32 18.87 -11.60
C LYS A 564 17.77 18.44 -10.26
N LEU A 565 16.65 19.01 -9.83
CA LEU A 565 16.01 18.65 -8.57
C LEU A 565 15.53 17.19 -8.59
N MET A 566 14.96 16.72 -9.72
CA MET A 566 14.64 15.31 -9.93
C MET A 566 15.89 14.42 -9.85
N GLU A 567 16.99 14.79 -10.52
CA GLU A 567 18.25 14.04 -10.44
C GLU A 567 18.82 13.97 -9.01
N SER A 568 18.73 15.06 -8.25
CA SER A 568 19.14 15.10 -6.85
C SER A 568 18.21 14.25 -5.98
N GLY A 569 16.90 14.27 -6.22
CA GLY A 569 15.94 13.37 -5.57
C GLY A 569 16.27 11.89 -5.79
N ILE A 570 16.65 11.51 -7.03
CA ILE A 570 17.11 10.15 -7.33
C ILE A 570 18.36 9.78 -6.51
N LYS A 571 19.29 10.70 -6.28
CA LYS A 571 20.47 10.41 -5.43
C LYS A 571 20.11 10.32 -3.95
N VAL A 572 19.14 11.10 -3.48
CA VAL A 572 18.59 10.95 -2.13
C VAL A 572 18.00 9.55 -1.97
N SER A 573 17.24 9.06 -2.96
CA SER A 573 16.66 7.71 -2.94
C SER A 573 17.73 6.61 -2.94
N MET A 574 18.81 6.79 -3.70
CA MET A 574 19.98 5.91 -3.67
C MET A 574 20.60 5.83 -2.28
N SER A 575 20.83 6.98 -1.63
CA SER A 575 21.38 7.05 -0.28
C SER A 575 20.43 6.43 0.76
N LEU A 576 19.13 6.70 0.65
CA LEU A 576 18.08 6.13 1.49
C LEU A 576 18.09 4.60 1.38
N LYS A 577 18.19 4.04 0.17
CA LYS A 577 18.29 2.59 -0.02
C LYS A 577 19.54 2.01 0.63
N GLN A 578 20.67 2.70 0.57
CA GLN A 578 21.89 2.26 1.26
C GLN A 578 21.69 2.18 2.78
N ALA A 579 20.95 3.13 3.37
CA ALA A 579 20.60 3.11 4.79
C ALA A 579 19.65 1.93 5.12
N ILE A 580 18.61 1.71 4.32
CA ILE A 580 17.70 0.56 4.45
C ILE A 580 18.49 -0.76 4.45
N VAL A 581 19.35 -0.97 3.46
CA VAL A 581 20.15 -2.20 3.36
C VAL A 581 21.12 -2.34 4.55
N ARG A 582 21.71 -1.24 5.02
CA ARG A 582 22.62 -1.25 6.19
C ARG A 582 21.89 -1.68 7.46
N VAL A 583 20.73 -1.09 7.76
CA VAL A 583 19.91 -1.46 8.92
C VAL A 583 19.39 -2.89 8.77
N GLY A 584 18.89 -3.24 7.58
CA GLY A 584 18.42 -4.59 7.26
C GLY A 584 19.49 -5.67 7.47
N LEU A 585 20.72 -5.42 7.03
CA LEU A 585 21.86 -6.30 7.30
C LEU A 585 22.14 -6.43 8.81
N SER A 586 22.08 -5.33 9.56
CA SER A 586 22.27 -5.37 11.02
C SER A 586 21.23 -6.24 11.73
N ILE A 587 19.96 -6.16 11.32
CA ILE A 587 18.86 -7.00 11.83
C ILE A 587 19.14 -8.47 11.57
N MET A 588 19.57 -8.82 10.36
CA MET A 588 19.86 -10.20 9.97
C MET A 588 21.10 -10.76 10.67
N GLU A 589 22.18 -9.98 10.76
CA GLU A 589 23.42 -10.35 11.44
C GLU A 589 23.18 -10.66 12.91
N ARG A 590 22.39 -9.82 13.59
CA ARG A 590 22.06 -9.96 15.01
C ARG A 590 20.89 -10.91 15.27
N LYS A 591 20.24 -11.44 14.23
CA LYS A 591 19.06 -12.32 14.30
C LYS A 591 17.95 -11.72 15.19
N LEU A 592 17.64 -10.44 15.02
CA LEU A 592 16.68 -9.72 15.88
C LEU A 592 15.21 -10.05 15.60
N LEU A 593 14.92 -10.81 14.53
CA LEU A 593 13.56 -11.19 14.17
C LEU A 593 13.06 -12.30 15.09
N VAL A 594 12.08 -11.96 15.91
CA VAL A 594 11.42 -12.87 16.84
C VAL A 594 10.11 -13.34 16.22
N ARG A 595 9.81 -14.63 16.30
CA ARG A 595 8.51 -15.19 15.88
C ARG A 595 7.66 -15.47 17.11
N VAL A 596 6.45 -14.93 17.12
CA VAL A 596 5.40 -15.20 18.12
C VAL A 596 4.26 -15.84 17.35
N LYS A 597 3.90 -17.10 17.63
CA LYS A 597 2.85 -17.93 16.96
C LYS A 597 2.36 -17.42 15.58
N HIS A 598 1.57 -16.35 15.58
CA HIS A 598 0.85 -15.71 14.46
C HIS A 598 1.56 -14.58 13.71
N PHE A 599 2.65 -14.00 14.21
CA PHE A 599 3.41 -12.94 13.54
C PHE A 599 4.91 -12.98 13.87
N ARG A 600 5.70 -12.21 13.13
CA ARG A 600 7.10 -11.94 13.46
C ARG A 600 7.23 -10.47 13.79
N TYR A 601 8.07 -10.14 14.75
CA TYR A 601 8.36 -8.76 15.05
C TYR A 601 9.83 -8.49 15.29
N VAL A 602 10.20 -7.21 15.15
CA VAL A 602 11.51 -6.70 15.51
C VAL A 602 11.37 -5.33 16.14
N CYS A 603 12.01 -5.15 17.31
CA CYS A 603 12.19 -3.84 17.91
C CYS A 603 13.58 -3.31 17.50
N LEU A 604 13.58 -2.23 16.73
CA LEU A 604 14.75 -1.63 16.13
C LEU A 604 15.40 -0.62 17.07
N ASN A 605 16.69 -0.82 17.31
CA ASN A 605 17.53 0.22 17.87
C ASN A 605 18.38 0.82 16.74
N VAL A 606 17.82 1.86 16.12
CA VAL A 606 18.43 2.54 14.96
C VAL A 606 19.56 3.45 15.44
N PRO A 607 20.71 3.51 14.73
CA PRO A 607 21.77 4.47 15.05
C PRO A 607 21.27 5.92 15.02
N GLU A 608 21.80 6.78 15.90
CA GLU A 608 21.36 8.19 16.03
C GLU A 608 21.32 8.94 14.70
N ARG A 609 22.28 8.69 13.79
CA ARG A 609 22.35 9.33 12.47
C ARG A 609 21.14 9.01 11.56
N GLU A 610 20.56 7.83 11.72
CA GLU A 610 19.48 7.33 10.87
C GLU A 610 18.13 7.34 11.59
N GLN A 611 18.10 7.71 12.86
CA GLN A 611 16.90 7.65 13.69
C GLN A 611 15.79 8.55 13.16
N GLU A 612 16.13 9.76 12.70
CA GLU A 612 15.17 10.70 12.08
C GLU A 612 14.61 10.17 10.75
N LEU A 613 15.41 9.41 9.99
CA LEU A 613 15.01 8.81 8.73
C LEU A 613 14.02 7.65 8.94
N PHE A 614 14.31 6.76 9.89
CA PHE A 614 13.44 5.63 10.22
C PHE A 614 12.27 5.99 11.14
N ALA A 615 12.19 7.25 11.62
CA ALA A 615 10.99 7.79 12.24
C ALA A 615 9.87 8.05 11.22
N ASN A 616 10.14 7.94 9.92
CA ASN A 616 9.13 7.98 8.87
C ASN A 616 8.55 6.57 8.62
N ALA A 617 7.21 6.46 8.69
CA ALA A 617 6.49 5.20 8.48
C ALA A 617 6.72 4.56 7.11
N ASN A 618 6.86 5.37 6.05
CA ASN A 618 7.06 4.83 4.72
C ASN A 618 8.46 4.22 4.56
N VAL A 619 9.50 4.86 5.13
CA VAL A 619 10.86 4.31 5.12
C VAL A 619 10.90 3.00 5.92
N LEU A 620 10.18 2.93 7.04
CA LEU A 620 10.06 1.70 7.83
C LEU A 620 9.31 0.60 7.06
N THR A 621 8.28 0.96 6.29
CA THR A 621 7.55 0.05 5.39
C THR A 621 8.47 -0.49 4.29
N GLN A 622 9.30 0.35 3.68
CA GLN A 622 10.32 -0.08 2.70
C GLN A 622 11.35 -1.03 3.33
N LEU A 623 11.75 -0.82 4.59
CA LEU A 623 12.59 -1.76 5.33
C LEU A 623 11.88 -3.09 5.60
N ALA A 624 10.58 -3.06 5.94
CA ALA A 624 9.79 -4.27 6.12
C ALA A 624 9.69 -5.08 4.82
N LEU A 625 9.40 -4.44 3.69
CA LEU A 625 9.37 -5.04 2.36
C LEU A 625 10.74 -5.63 1.97
N PHE A 626 11.83 -4.91 2.23
CA PHE A 626 13.19 -5.40 2.05
C PHE A 626 13.42 -6.71 2.83
N LEU A 627 13.13 -6.72 4.14
CA LEU A 627 13.32 -7.90 4.98
C LEU A 627 12.45 -9.07 4.53
N LEU A 628 11.19 -8.80 4.16
CA LEU A 628 10.27 -9.79 3.61
C LEU A 628 10.85 -10.46 2.37
N ASN A 629 11.30 -9.67 1.39
CA ASN A 629 11.87 -10.17 0.14
C ASN A 629 13.12 -11.03 0.38
N VAL A 630 14.01 -10.58 1.27
CA VAL A 630 15.23 -11.30 1.63
C VAL A 630 14.92 -12.63 2.31
N HIS A 631 14.00 -12.63 3.28
CA HIS A 631 13.63 -13.85 4.00
C HIS A 631 12.78 -14.82 3.17
N ARG A 632 11.91 -14.33 2.30
CA ARG A 632 11.15 -15.13 1.35
C ARG A 632 12.09 -15.88 0.41
N ALA A 633 13.05 -15.18 -0.20
CA ALA A 633 14.02 -15.79 -1.11
C ALA A 633 14.96 -16.80 -0.41
N SER A 634 15.17 -16.66 0.90
CA SER A 634 15.96 -17.62 1.68
C SER A 634 15.30 -18.99 1.88
N GLY A 635 14.02 -19.13 1.54
CA GLY A 635 13.21 -20.33 1.79
C GLY A 635 12.79 -20.50 3.25
N LYS A 636 13.36 -19.74 4.20
CA LYS A 636 13.00 -19.81 5.63
C LYS A 636 11.56 -19.38 5.91
N TRP A 637 11.01 -18.50 5.06
CA TRP A 637 9.67 -17.94 5.17
C TRP A 637 8.80 -18.33 3.96
N GLY A 638 9.06 -19.49 3.33
CA GLY A 638 8.33 -19.98 2.16
C GLY A 638 7.47 -21.21 2.43
N GLY A 639 6.29 -21.27 1.80
CA GLY A 639 5.40 -22.43 1.74
C GLY A 639 5.87 -23.50 0.73
N PRO A 640 5.01 -24.46 0.33
CA PRO A 640 5.38 -25.77 -0.23
C PRO A 640 6.24 -25.78 -1.52
N ASN A 641 6.50 -24.64 -2.15
CA ASN A 641 7.28 -24.51 -3.39
C ASN A 641 8.66 -23.84 -3.21
N ALA A 642 9.23 -23.78 -2.00
CA ALA A 642 10.63 -23.37 -1.86
C ALA A 642 11.52 -24.35 -2.65
N PRO A 643 12.28 -23.90 -3.66
CA PRO A 643 13.10 -24.81 -4.45
C PRO A 643 14.17 -25.40 -3.55
N ILE A 644 14.13 -26.73 -3.42
CA ILE A 644 15.19 -27.51 -2.76
C ILE A 644 16.49 -27.12 -3.47
N ARG A 645 17.36 -26.37 -2.79
CA ARG A 645 18.74 -26.18 -3.25
C ARG A 645 19.41 -27.55 -3.20
N LYS A 646 19.38 -28.28 -4.33
CA LYS A 646 20.23 -29.46 -4.52
C LYS A 646 21.67 -29.00 -4.37
N LYS A 647 22.31 -29.39 -3.27
CA LYS A 647 23.76 -29.34 -3.14
C LYS A 647 24.31 -30.22 -4.27
N GLN A 648 25.07 -29.65 -5.18
CA GLN A 648 25.92 -30.45 -6.06
C GLN A 648 27.08 -30.90 -5.19
N ASP A 649 27.03 -32.15 -4.73
CA ASP A 649 28.21 -32.81 -4.18
C ASP A 649 29.12 -33.13 -5.37
N GLU A 650 30.15 -32.29 -5.54
CA GLU A 650 31.38 -32.71 -6.19
C GLU A 650 32.20 -33.48 -5.14
N ASP A 651 32.56 -34.70 -5.56
CA ASP A 651 33.51 -35.65 -4.97
C ASP A 651 32.88 -36.84 -4.23
N GLY A 652 32.95 -37.98 -4.93
CA GLY A 652 32.56 -39.27 -4.39
C GLY A 652 33.58 -39.79 -3.40
N GLU A 653 33.07 -40.31 -2.28
CA GLU A 653 33.61 -41.48 -1.59
C GLU A 653 32.49 -42.06 -0.71
N ASP A 654 32.37 -43.38 -0.78
CA ASP A 654 31.31 -44.17 -0.15
C ASP A 654 31.28 -43.97 1.38
N GLY A 655 30.10 -43.62 1.90
CA GLY A 655 29.82 -43.52 3.32
C GLY A 655 28.33 -43.75 3.57
N GLU A 656 27.96 -45.01 3.76
CA GLU A 656 26.71 -45.40 4.39
C GLU A 656 26.65 -44.78 5.81
N ASP A 657 25.44 -44.37 6.23
CA ASP A 657 25.07 -43.86 7.56
C ASP A 657 25.24 -42.36 7.85
N ALA A 658 24.34 -41.53 7.29
CA ALA A 658 23.85 -40.29 7.94
C ALA A 658 22.59 -39.73 7.24
N GLU A 659 21.49 -40.49 7.21
CA GLU A 659 20.16 -39.90 6.98
C GLU A 659 19.69 -39.20 8.27
N GLU A 660 20.28 -38.05 8.58
CA GLU A 660 19.63 -37.10 9.49
C GLU A 660 18.61 -36.32 8.67
N GLU A 661 17.35 -36.75 8.76
CA GLU A 661 16.17 -36.02 8.32
C GLU A 661 16.21 -34.58 8.84
N THR A 662 16.66 -33.64 8.01
CA THR A 662 16.33 -32.23 8.23
C THR A 662 14.87 -32.04 7.82
N ALA A 663 13.96 -32.39 8.73
CA ALA A 663 12.57 -31.96 8.67
C ALA A 663 12.56 -30.43 8.65
N VAL A 664 12.55 -29.85 7.44
CA VAL A 664 12.30 -28.43 7.23
C VAL A 664 10.85 -28.24 7.67
N THR A 665 10.67 -27.85 8.93
CA THR A 665 9.35 -27.49 9.45
C THR A 665 8.81 -26.41 8.53
N ASN A 666 7.82 -26.74 7.69
CA ASN A 666 7.05 -25.79 6.88
C ASN A 666 6.28 -24.89 7.85
N LYS A 667 6.97 -23.93 8.46
CA LYS A 667 6.36 -22.97 9.37
C LYS A 667 5.51 -22.03 8.53
N SER A 668 4.23 -21.92 8.85
CA SER A 668 3.28 -21.03 8.18
C SER A 668 3.87 -19.63 8.01
N ILE A 669 3.62 -19.02 6.86
CA ILE A 669 3.98 -17.65 6.60
C ILE A 669 3.09 -16.78 7.49
N VAL A 670 3.72 -15.83 8.18
CA VAL A 670 3.06 -14.98 9.17
C VAL A 670 3.46 -13.52 8.91
N PRO A 671 2.58 -12.55 9.22
CA PRO A 671 2.86 -11.13 9.03
C PRO A 671 4.11 -10.65 9.79
N LEU A 672 4.63 -9.50 9.38
CA LEU A 672 5.83 -8.88 9.93
C LEU A 672 5.47 -7.53 10.56
N VAL A 673 5.89 -7.33 11.80
CA VAL A 673 5.69 -6.08 12.57
C VAL A 673 7.05 -5.46 12.88
N LEU A 674 7.28 -4.23 12.43
CA LEU A 674 8.47 -3.46 12.75
C LEU A 674 8.12 -2.41 13.79
N ILE A 675 8.95 -2.29 14.82
CA ILE A 675 8.80 -1.32 15.89
C ILE A 675 10.09 -0.52 15.95
N THR A 676 10.01 0.81 15.91
CA THR A 676 11.18 1.70 16.03
C THR A 676 10.88 2.86 16.96
N ARG A 677 11.89 3.34 17.68
CA ARG A 677 11.73 4.46 18.61
C ARG A 677 11.82 5.80 17.87
N ASN A 678 10.79 6.63 18.00
CA ASN A 678 10.83 8.03 17.61
C ASN A 678 11.15 8.90 18.85
N PRO A 679 12.38 9.44 18.97
CA PRO A 679 12.78 10.20 20.14
C PRO A 679 12.13 11.59 20.17
N ALA A 680 11.73 12.15 19.02
CA ALA A 680 11.15 13.50 18.94
C ALA A 680 9.75 13.57 19.57
N GLN A 681 8.95 12.52 19.35
CA GLN A 681 7.57 12.42 19.87
C GLN A 681 7.48 11.54 21.12
N ASN A 682 8.61 11.03 21.62
CA ASN A 682 8.68 10.13 22.76
C ASN A 682 7.72 8.91 22.65
N CYS A 683 7.62 8.34 21.44
CA CYS A 683 6.76 7.22 21.11
C CYS A 683 7.52 6.12 20.34
N PHE A 684 6.92 4.94 20.22
CA PHE A 684 7.30 3.90 19.27
C PHE A 684 6.40 3.99 18.05
N LEU A 685 7.02 3.98 16.88
CA LEU A 685 6.34 3.81 15.61
C LEU A 685 6.29 2.31 15.26
N VAL A 686 5.09 1.81 15.02
CA VAL A 686 4.76 0.41 14.72
C VAL A 686 4.21 0.34 13.30
N VAL A 687 4.79 -0.53 12.48
CA VAL A 687 4.34 -0.78 11.10
C VAL A 687 4.10 -2.26 10.90
N GLY A 688 2.92 -2.60 10.38
CA GLY A 688 2.49 -3.95 10.08
C GLY A 688 2.45 -4.26 8.59
N LEU A 689 3.13 -5.32 8.17
CA LEU A 689 3.16 -5.78 6.79
C LEU A 689 2.67 -7.22 6.68
N THR A 690 1.72 -7.47 5.77
CA THR A 690 1.29 -8.82 5.40
C THR A 690 2.34 -9.55 4.58
N CYS A 691 2.43 -10.86 4.77
CA CYS A 691 3.38 -11.70 4.08
C CYS A 691 2.63 -12.68 3.16
N PRO A 692 2.36 -12.33 1.90
CA PRO A 692 1.77 -13.25 0.93
C PRO A 692 2.71 -14.43 0.66
N SER A 693 2.13 -15.59 0.32
CA SER A 693 2.89 -16.81 0.03
C SER A 693 3.66 -16.72 -1.28
N THR A 694 3.03 -16.14 -2.30
CA THR A 694 3.64 -15.91 -3.61
C THR A 694 4.12 -14.45 -3.72
N PRO A 695 5.31 -14.19 -4.28
CA PRO A 695 5.72 -12.84 -4.64
C PRO A 695 4.71 -12.18 -5.60
N GLY A 696 4.37 -10.92 -5.36
CA GLY A 696 3.47 -10.15 -6.23
C GLY A 696 1.98 -10.39 -6.01
N GLU A 697 1.58 -11.30 -5.11
CA GLU A 697 0.20 -11.37 -4.62
C GLU A 697 -0.05 -10.31 -3.55
N ILE A 698 -1.28 -9.79 -3.49
CA ILE A 698 -1.70 -8.83 -2.47
C ILE A 698 -2.81 -9.44 -1.64
N HIS A 699 -2.63 -9.37 -0.32
CA HIS A 699 -3.62 -9.81 0.65
C HIS A 699 -4.10 -8.59 1.44
N ARG A 700 -5.36 -8.63 1.88
CA ARG A 700 -5.90 -7.61 2.78
C ARG A 700 -5.12 -7.62 4.09
N ASN A 701 -4.66 -6.44 4.50
CA ASN A 701 -3.88 -6.25 5.71
C ASN A 701 -4.78 -6.09 6.93
N THR A 702 -4.92 -7.16 7.71
CA THR A 702 -5.74 -7.19 8.92
C THR A 702 -5.03 -6.59 10.14
N LEU A 703 -3.73 -6.26 10.04
CA LEU A 703 -2.97 -5.75 11.19
C LEU A 703 -3.43 -4.37 11.63
N GLY A 704 -3.97 -3.53 10.73
CA GLY A 704 -4.48 -2.21 11.11
C GLY A 704 -5.61 -2.28 12.15
N THR A 705 -6.56 -3.20 11.93
CA THR A 705 -7.64 -3.46 12.89
C THR A 705 -7.11 -4.14 14.15
N ALA A 706 -6.23 -5.13 14.00
CA ALA A 706 -5.63 -5.84 15.14
C ALA A 706 -4.83 -4.92 16.07
N PHE A 707 -4.11 -3.94 15.52
CA PHE A 707 -3.41 -2.93 16.31
C PHE A 707 -4.39 -2.08 17.11
N LYS A 708 -5.50 -1.64 16.50
CA LYS A 708 -6.51 -0.82 17.18
C LYS A 708 -7.17 -1.58 18.34
N LEU A 709 -7.54 -2.83 18.12
CA LEU A 709 -8.12 -3.70 19.16
C LEU A 709 -7.14 -3.95 20.31
N ALA A 710 -5.90 -4.34 20.00
CA ALA A 710 -4.88 -4.60 21.02
C ALA A 710 -4.53 -3.35 21.84
N ALA A 711 -4.51 -2.17 21.21
CA ALA A 711 -4.29 -0.91 21.91
C ALA A 711 -5.49 -0.48 22.77
N GLY A 712 -6.72 -0.73 22.30
CA GLY A 712 -7.96 -0.51 23.07
C GLY A 712 -8.03 -1.37 24.34
N GLU A 713 -7.77 -2.68 24.22
CA GLU A 713 -7.79 -3.62 25.35
C GLU A 713 -6.70 -3.33 26.40
N THR A 714 -5.53 -2.82 25.98
CA THR A 714 -4.47 -2.41 26.91
C THR A 714 -4.76 -1.08 27.60
N GLY A 715 -5.72 -0.29 27.11
CA GLY A 715 -5.90 1.10 27.50
C GLY A 715 -4.67 1.96 27.17
N ALA A 716 -3.84 1.52 26.22
CA ALA A 716 -2.61 2.21 25.83
C ALA A 716 -2.95 3.55 25.15
N ASN A 717 -2.12 4.56 25.37
CA ASN A 717 -2.20 5.80 24.64
C ASN A 717 -1.53 5.61 23.27
N PHE A 718 -2.37 5.51 22.23
CA PHE A 718 -1.94 5.30 20.86
C PHE A 718 -2.46 6.38 19.92
N ARG A 719 -1.75 6.60 18.82
CA ARG A 719 -2.15 7.46 17.70
C ARG A 719 -2.11 6.67 16.40
N GLN A 720 -3.21 6.70 15.65
CA GLN A 720 -3.36 6.05 14.35
C GLN A 720 -3.90 7.08 13.33
N ASP A 721 -3.15 8.17 13.17
CA ASP A 721 -3.58 9.35 12.40
C ASP A 721 -3.20 9.30 10.91
N GLY A 722 -2.41 8.31 10.50
CA GLY A 722 -1.98 8.18 9.11
C GLY A 722 -3.09 7.70 8.16
N PHE A 723 -2.90 7.94 6.86
CA PHE A 723 -3.81 7.42 5.82
C PHE A 723 -3.73 5.90 5.66
N THR A 724 -2.64 5.27 6.11
CA THR A 724 -2.47 3.82 6.12
C THR A 724 -2.81 3.25 7.49
N SER A 725 -3.81 2.36 7.55
CA SER A 725 -4.26 1.75 8.82
C SER A 725 -3.22 0.86 9.48
N ALA A 726 -2.27 0.29 8.75
CA ALA A 726 -1.25 -0.61 9.31
C ALA A 726 -0.06 0.11 9.97
N VAL A 727 -0.22 1.40 10.30
CA VAL A 727 0.79 2.23 10.97
C VAL A 727 0.19 2.79 12.25
N MET A 728 0.91 2.66 13.37
CA MET A 728 0.47 3.14 14.68
C MET A 728 1.64 3.71 15.46
N GLU A 729 1.39 4.75 16.26
CA GLU A 729 2.32 5.26 17.26
C GLU A 729 1.81 4.91 18.66
N ILE A 730 2.70 4.39 19.51
CA ILE A 730 2.36 3.95 20.88
C ILE A 730 3.34 4.58 21.86
N GLN A 731 2.88 4.98 23.04
CA GLN A 731 3.75 5.55 24.08
C GLN A 731 4.82 4.54 24.55
N ILE A 732 6.00 5.02 24.93
CA ILE A 732 7.19 4.17 25.20
C ILE A 732 6.97 3.12 26.29
N ASP A 733 6.19 3.45 27.33
CA ASP A 733 6.04 2.60 28.51
C ASP A 733 5.09 1.42 28.29
N GLU A 734 4.34 1.41 27.18
CA GLU A 734 3.21 0.49 26.95
C GLU A 734 3.51 -0.58 25.89
N ILE A 735 4.65 -0.47 25.18
CA ILE A 735 4.96 -1.32 24.03
C ILE A 735 5.05 -2.82 24.34
N GLN A 736 5.47 -3.20 25.55
CA GLN A 736 5.58 -4.62 25.93
C GLN A 736 4.19 -5.24 26.09
N TYR A 737 3.30 -4.58 26.82
CA TYR A 737 1.92 -5.01 27.00
C TYR A 737 1.16 -5.03 25.67
N PHE A 738 1.40 -4.04 24.80
CA PHE A 738 0.81 -4.01 23.46
C PHE A 738 1.20 -5.24 22.63
N VAL A 739 2.49 -5.62 22.60
CA VAL A 739 2.93 -6.80 21.82
C VAL A 739 2.34 -8.10 22.38
N GLU A 740 2.16 -8.20 23.70
CA GLU A 740 1.49 -9.33 24.34
C GLU A 740 0.01 -9.39 23.97
N GLN A 741 -0.72 -8.26 24.03
CA GLN A 741 -2.14 -8.25 23.65
C GLN A 741 -2.35 -8.45 22.16
N LEU A 742 -1.46 -7.90 21.31
CA LEU A 742 -1.50 -8.17 19.87
C LEU A 742 -1.38 -9.67 19.56
N HIS A 743 -0.65 -10.43 20.38
CA HIS A 743 -0.62 -11.88 20.26
C HIS A 743 -1.99 -12.50 20.54
N ASN A 744 -2.68 -12.05 21.59
CA ASN A 744 -3.99 -12.57 21.99
C ASN A 744 -5.06 -12.23 20.94
N VAL A 745 -5.10 -10.98 20.46
CA VAL A 745 -6.05 -10.52 19.42
C VAL A 745 -5.88 -11.29 18.11
N LEU A 746 -4.64 -11.69 17.77
CA LEU A 746 -4.39 -12.51 16.57
C LEU A 746 -4.62 -14.01 16.81
N ASP A 747 -4.80 -14.46 18.05
CA ASP A 747 -5.12 -15.85 18.41
C ASP A 747 -6.62 -16.09 18.56
N ALA A 748 -7.39 -15.06 18.91
CA ALA A 748 -8.84 -14.99 18.80
C ALA A 748 -9.26 -14.98 17.32
#